data_AF-A0A524RR26-F1
#
_entry.id   AF-A0A524RR26-F1
#
_cell.length_a   1.000
_cell.length_b   1.000
_cell.length_c   1.000
_cell.angle_alpha   90.00
_cell.angle_beta   90.00
_cell.angle_gamma   90.00
#
_symmetry.space_group_name_H-M   'P 1'
#
loop_
_entity.id
_entity.type
_entity.pdbx_description
1 polymer ?
#
loop_
_entity_poly.entity_id
_entity_poly.type
_entity_poly.pdbx_seq_one_letter_code
_entity_poly.pdbx_strand_id
1 'polypeptide(L)'
;MARRSPAIDPELKAHQEWLGYLQPVGLVVAPAAMQDAGWVLTRSGSELIERQERYRAALEPLDETADPGDSDTERGFRSLLDLLTDHLGWDVDQLDRSSKAIQAHTKELPELGDTLTPTGVVPAVSGDGAQLLVMELPMAAAFDQKVSDGEHLWRASAQERLERLLRETGVEAGLLFNGSQLRLVVAPKGESSGHLTFRLTELAEVSGRLMLSGLDLLLGQSHMFLDPDGYRLSDVLRKSRSFQAVVSNALADQVLAALWDLLRGFQQADELSQQQDNPLLGDLPERDAQQLYGGLITMLMRLVFLLYAEDEALMPSDAVYEQNYKLSAIFEQLQQDESEYPDTMEQRFGAWAGLMSLCRLVFDGGGPTVDYLPARHGQLFDPDVYPWLETPWISDGVVLAVLRNLLIVHGERISYRALDVEQIGSVYEGIMGYAVRRIPGRCIGLKSKPQGAKKQITTAVDLDALLEMPGAKRKEWLEDEAGTLLPPKSATALKTADTEDALVEALAPRINRELFDGPQAAGSLVFQPTEERRRSGSHYTPRSLTRPIVEEALRPWMERCDHKPTAAQILDLKICDPAMGSGAFLVESCRYLAELLEQAWAREGLPAALKPGGHALGEEPLIYARRLIAQSCLYGVDKNPFAVNLAHLSLWLVSLSKDAPFTFVDHALKCGDSLVGMERSEIEAALKGASLQRELQINYLEEVKQQEAKSFALFHADSRSDADDVQKRQALEEWNASTAYLHTVGDLLVAAFFNGKKPKDREQLKQDYLEVTLQCSSAESLEDVLAEPLERLRDGDKGIQSLHWQLAFPDVFGRPEPGFDVFVGNPPFAGKNTIAEGSPDGILDWFKQIHPQSHGNADLVAHFFRRCFTWLRQGGCLGLIATNTIAQGDTRSTGLRWICSHGGTIYAARKRCRWPGLAAVVVSVVQLRKGPYQGCKLLDGQPVNGISAFLFPGDNHEDPRQLAANAGRSFQGSIVLG
;
A
#
# COMPACT_ATOMS: atom_id res chain seq x y z
N MET A 1 3.29 -30.47 -18.06
CA MET A 1 2.02 -31.22 -17.90
C MET A 1 0.94 -30.21 -17.55
N ALA A 2 -0.03 -29.98 -18.43
CA ALA A 2 -1.04 -28.93 -18.25
C ALA A 2 -1.76 -29.07 -16.89
N ARG A 3 -1.65 -28.03 -16.05
CA ARG A 3 -2.39 -27.93 -14.77
C ARG A 3 -3.88 -28.04 -15.11
N ARG A 4 -4.53 -29.15 -14.77
CA ARG A 4 -5.99 -29.26 -14.84
C ARG A 4 -6.56 -28.32 -13.78
N SER A 5 -7.07 -27.17 -14.22
CA SER A 5 -7.84 -26.27 -13.38
C SER A 5 -8.99 -27.02 -12.69
N PRO A 6 -9.30 -26.73 -11.42
CA PRO A 6 -10.48 -27.29 -10.77
C PRO A 6 -11.73 -26.98 -11.60
N ALA A 7 -12.72 -27.89 -11.60
CA ALA A 7 -13.97 -27.69 -12.33
C ALA A 7 -14.69 -26.45 -11.75
N ILE A 8 -14.64 -25.34 -12.47
CA ILE A 8 -15.32 -24.09 -12.12
C ILE A 8 -16.82 -24.33 -12.25
N ASP A 9 -17.60 -23.83 -11.28
CA ASP A 9 -19.07 -23.89 -11.33
C ASP A 9 -19.58 -23.29 -12.66
N PRO A 10 -20.42 -24.01 -13.43
CA PRO A 10 -20.93 -23.52 -14.71
C PRO A 10 -21.63 -22.16 -14.65
N GLU A 11 -22.23 -21.79 -13.52
CA GLU A 11 -22.90 -20.50 -13.35
C GLU A 11 -21.90 -19.38 -13.08
N LEU A 12 -20.91 -19.65 -12.22
CA LEU A 12 -19.81 -18.73 -11.98
C LEU A 12 -19.06 -18.43 -13.29
N LYS A 13 -18.76 -19.47 -14.09
CA LYS A 13 -18.13 -19.32 -15.41
C LYS A 13 -18.99 -18.48 -16.35
N ALA A 14 -20.31 -18.65 -16.33
CA ALA A 14 -21.21 -17.87 -17.17
C ALA A 14 -21.15 -16.38 -16.80
N HIS A 15 -21.15 -16.05 -15.51
CA HIS A 15 -21.00 -14.67 -15.06
C HIS A 15 -19.66 -14.05 -15.46
N GLN A 16 -18.58 -14.83 -15.39
CA GLN A 16 -17.24 -14.42 -15.83
C GLN A 16 -17.20 -14.15 -17.34
N GLU A 17 -17.86 -14.97 -18.16
CA GLU A 17 -17.86 -14.83 -19.62
C GLU A 17 -18.49 -13.51 -20.08
N TRP A 18 -19.70 -13.17 -19.64
CA TRP A 18 -20.36 -11.94 -20.12
C TRP A 18 -19.73 -10.66 -19.56
N LEU A 19 -19.25 -10.68 -18.32
CA LEU A 19 -18.46 -9.58 -17.77
C LEU A 19 -17.13 -9.44 -18.52
N GLY A 20 -16.50 -10.55 -18.89
CA GLY A 20 -15.31 -10.56 -19.73
C GLY A 20 -15.53 -9.91 -21.10
N TYR A 21 -16.72 -10.05 -21.69
CA TYR A 21 -17.03 -9.34 -22.95
C TYR A 21 -17.21 -7.83 -22.77
N LEU A 22 -17.73 -7.38 -21.62
CA LEU A 22 -17.94 -5.97 -21.34
C LEU A 22 -16.70 -5.23 -20.83
N GLN A 23 -15.71 -5.96 -20.30
CA GLN A 23 -14.49 -5.40 -19.71
C GLN A 23 -14.81 -4.30 -18.66
N PRO A 24 -15.45 -4.65 -17.52
CA PRO A 24 -15.74 -3.69 -16.45
C PRO A 24 -14.50 -2.92 -16.03
N VAL A 25 -14.71 -1.64 -15.74
CA VAL A 25 -13.68 -0.76 -15.18
C VAL A 25 -13.96 -0.61 -13.70
N GLY A 26 -13.04 -1.01 -12.83
CA GLY A 26 -13.31 -1.02 -11.39
C GLY A 26 -14.29 -2.13 -10.96
N LEU A 27 -14.67 -2.14 -9.68
CA LEU A 27 -15.64 -3.12 -9.16
C LEU A 27 -17.07 -2.57 -9.30
N VAL A 28 -17.88 -3.24 -10.11
CA VAL A 28 -19.33 -3.01 -10.17
C VAL A 28 -20.06 -4.19 -9.53
N VAL A 29 -19.99 -5.36 -10.15
CA VAL A 29 -20.53 -6.62 -9.63
C VAL A 29 -19.48 -7.72 -9.66
N ALA A 30 -19.41 -8.54 -8.62
CA ALA A 30 -18.53 -9.70 -8.56
C ALA A 30 -19.31 -10.98 -8.98
N PRO A 31 -18.76 -11.85 -9.84
CA PRO A 31 -19.37 -13.12 -10.20
C PRO A 31 -19.81 -13.96 -8.99
N ALA A 32 -18.97 -14.04 -7.97
CA ALA A 32 -19.28 -14.74 -6.72
C ALA A 32 -20.45 -14.11 -5.95
N ALA A 33 -20.59 -12.78 -5.97
CA ALA A 33 -21.71 -12.10 -5.32
C ALA A 33 -23.04 -12.34 -6.04
N MET A 34 -23.03 -12.40 -7.37
CA MET A 34 -24.19 -12.75 -8.18
C MET A 34 -24.60 -14.21 -7.95
N GLN A 35 -23.61 -15.12 -7.91
CA GLN A 35 -23.84 -16.53 -7.61
C GLN A 35 -24.43 -16.73 -6.20
N ASP A 36 -23.87 -16.05 -5.19
CA ASP A 36 -24.38 -16.09 -3.81
C ASP A 36 -25.79 -15.49 -3.68
N ALA A 37 -26.13 -14.52 -4.53
CA ALA A 37 -27.48 -13.99 -4.66
C ALA A 37 -28.42 -14.91 -5.47
N GLY A 38 -27.92 -16.03 -6.00
CA GLY A 38 -28.70 -16.97 -6.80
C GLY A 38 -29.16 -16.40 -8.15
N TRP A 39 -28.45 -15.39 -8.67
CA TRP A 39 -28.71 -14.85 -9.99
C TRP A 39 -28.29 -15.87 -11.05
N VAL A 40 -29.15 -16.11 -12.04
CA VAL A 40 -28.94 -17.13 -13.08
C VAL A 40 -28.96 -16.47 -14.44
N LEU A 41 -27.94 -16.72 -15.25
CA LEU A 41 -27.82 -16.12 -16.57
C LEU A 41 -28.57 -16.96 -17.62
N THR A 42 -29.44 -16.32 -18.39
CA THR A 42 -30.06 -16.94 -19.57
C THR A 42 -29.01 -17.09 -20.68
N ARG A 43 -28.55 -18.33 -20.91
CA ARG A 43 -27.43 -18.61 -21.83
C ARG A 43 -27.85 -18.98 -23.26
N SER A 44 -29.05 -19.54 -23.41
CA SER A 44 -29.54 -20.05 -24.69
C SER A 44 -31.04 -20.31 -24.61
N GLY A 45 -31.71 -20.33 -25.77
CA GLY A 45 -33.14 -20.60 -25.88
C GLY A 45 -33.79 -19.75 -26.97
N SER A 46 -34.96 -20.17 -27.46
CA SER A 46 -35.73 -19.42 -28.45
C SER A 46 -36.15 -18.04 -27.92
N GLU A 47 -36.47 -17.95 -26.63
CA GLU A 47 -36.88 -16.71 -25.97
C GLU A 47 -35.78 -15.63 -26.00
N LEU A 48 -34.52 -15.99 -25.73
CA LEU A 48 -33.40 -15.06 -25.81
C LEU A 48 -33.15 -14.60 -27.25
N ILE A 49 -33.29 -15.50 -28.22
CA ILE A 49 -33.14 -15.18 -29.64
C ILE A 49 -34.24 -14.21 -30.08
N GLU A 50 -35.50 -14.51 -29.79
CA GLU A 50 -36.65 -13.67 -30.10
C GLU A 50 -36.57 -12.31 -29.40
N ARG A 51 -36.08 -12.27 -28.15
CA ARG A 51 -35.84 -11.02 -27.42
C ARG A 51 -34.74 -10.18 -28.08
N GLN A 52 -33.62 -10.81 -28.47
CA GLN A 52 -32.56 -10.11 -29.18
C GLN A 52 -33.03 -9.61 -30.56
N GLU A 53 -33.86 -10.37 -31.27
CA GLU A 53 -34.43 -9.94 -32.55
C GLU A 53 -35.35 -8.72 -32.38
N ARG A 54 -36.21 -8.71 -31.35
CA ARG A 54 -37.02 -7.54 -31.00
C ARG A 54 -36.17 -6.34 -30.62
N TYR A 55 -35.14 -6.55 -29.79
CA TYR A 55 -34.17 -5.51 -29.43
C TYR A 55 -33.44 -4.94 -30.65
N ARG A 56 -32.95 -5.79 -31.55
CA ARG A 56 -32.28 -5.38 -32.80
C ARG A 56 -33.22 -4.58 -33.71
N ALA A 57 -34.49 -4.98 -33.79
CA ALA A 57 -35.48 -4.29 -34.60
C ALA A 57 -35.84 -2.89 -34.06
N ALA A 58 -35.65 -2.67 -32.75
CA ALA A 58 -35.92 -1.39 -32.09
C ALA A 58 -34.76 -0.38 -32.18
N LEU A 59 -33.57 -0.80 -32.63
CA LEU A 59 -32.44 0.12 -32.79
C LEU A 59 -32.68 1.09 -33.96
N GLU A 60 -32.61 2.38 -33.70
CA GLU A 60 -32.85 3.45 -34.68
C GLU A 60 -31.53 4.18 -35.02
N PRO A 61 -31.40 4.77 -36.23
CA PRO A 61 -30.34 5.72 -36.52
C PRO A 61 -30.39 6.91 -35.54
N LEU A 62 -29.25 7.22 -34.91
CA LEU A 62 -29.16 8.32 -33.95
C LEU A 62 -29.10 9.70 -34.64
N ASP A 63 -28.57 9.75 -35.86
CA ASP A 63 -28.63 10.93 -36.73
C ASP A 63 -29.84 10.81 -37.68
N GLU A 64 -30.77 11.78 -37.61
CA GLU A 64 -31.94 11.86 -38.47
C GLU A 64 -31.60 12.17 -39.94
N THR A 65 -30.40 12.68 -40.20
CA THR A 65 -29.95 13.12 -41.53
C THR A 65 -29.09 12.09 -42.25
N ALA A 66 -28.67 11.03 -41.56
CA ALA A 66 -27.88 9.94 -42.14
C ALA A 66 -28.74 9.05 -43.07
N ASP A 67 -28.14 8.56 -44.16
CA ASP A 67 -28.80 7.64 -45.08
C ASP A 67 -29.07 6.31 -44.35
N PRO A 68 -30.34 5.84 -44.23
CA PRO A 68 -30.67 4.58 -43.58
C PRO A 68 -29.97 3.35 -44.18
N GLY A 69 -29.41 3.47 -45.39
CA GLY A 69 -28.65 2.43 -46.08
C GLY A 69 -27.14 2.42 -45.80
N ASP A 70 -26.60 3.41 -45.08
CA ASP A 70 -25.17 3.48 -44.76
C ASP A 70 -24.82 2.60 -43.55
N SER A 71 -23.94 1.62 -43.76
CA SER A 71 -23.49 0.67 -42.75
C SER A 71 -22.69 1.32 -41.60
N ASP A 72 -22.16 2.51 -41.81
CA ASP A 72 -21.39 3.26 -40.81
C ASP A 72 -22.26 4.17 -39.92
N THR A 73 -23.58 4.20 -40.13
CA THR A 73 -24.49 5.01 -39.31
C THR A 73 -24.63 4.44 -37.90
N GLU A 74 -24.32 5.26 -36.88
CA GLU A 74 -24.46 4.88 -35.48
C GLU A 74 -25.94 4.68 -35.10
N ARG A 75 -26.26 3.52 -34.52
CA ARG A 75 -27.63 3.12 -34.14
C ARG A 75 -27.75 2.96 -32.62
N GLY A 76 -28.95 3.16 -32.10
CA GLY A 76 -29.19 3.13 -30.66
C GLY A 76 -30.65 3.34 -30.30
N PHE A 77 -30.90 3.82 -29.08
CA PHE A 77 -32.21 4.26 -28.62
C PHE A 77 -32.21 5.78 -28.45
N ARG A 78 -33.24 6.47 -28.92
CA ARG A 78 -33.33 7.94 -28.77
C ARG A 78 -33.82 8.36 -27.39
N SER A 79 -34.45 7.44 -26.68
CA SER A 79 -35.04 7.63 -25.36
C SER A 79 -34.58 6.49 -24.46
N LEU A 80 -34.01 6.84 -23.30
CA LEU A 80 -33.67 5.85 -22.28
C LEU A 80 -34.92 5.12 -21.79
N LEU A 81 -36.06 5.82 -21.74
CA LEU A 81 -37.31 5.24 -21.25
C LEU A 81 -37.73 4.05 -22.11
N ASP A 82 -37.58 4.14 -23.44
CA ASP A 82 -37.97 3.08 -24.38
C ASP A 82 -37.14 1.81 -24.15
N LEU A 83 -35.83 1.97 -23.89
CA LEU A 83 -34.97 0.86 -23.50
C LEU A 83 -35.42 0.23 -22.17
N LEU A 84 -35.69 1.05 -21.16
CA LEU A 84 -36.07 0.59 -19.82
C LEU A 84 -37.44 -0.10 -19.81
N THR A 85 -38.45 0.47 -20.46
CA THR A 85 -39.82 -0.06 -20.45
C THR A 85 -39.96 -1.25 -21.41
N ASP A 86 -39.55 -1.09 -22.66
CA ASP A 86 -39.93 -2.03 -23.72
C ASP A 86 -38.99 -3.25 -23.75
N HIS A 87 -37.78 -3.11 -23.20
CA HIS A 87 -36.77 -4.16 -23.22
C HIS A 87 -36.31 -4.63 -21.84
N LEU A 88 -36.45 -3.84 -20.78
CA LEU A 88 -36.08 -4.23 -19.40
C LEU A 88 -37.28 -4.36 -18.46
N GLY A 89 -38.50 -4.08 -18.96
CA GLY A 89 -39.76 -4.32 -18.26
C GLY A 89 -40.07 -3.31 -17.16
N TRP A 90 -39.48 -2.12 -17.19
CA TRP A 90 -39.78 -1.08 -16.20
C TRP A 90 -41.18 -0.51 -16.37
N ASP A 91 -41.77 -0.04 -15.28
CA ASP A 91 -42.94 0.83 -15.32
C ASP A 91 -42.51 2.28 -15.51
N VAL A 92 -43.32 3.09 -16.21
CA VAL A 92 -43.01 4.51 -16.52
C VAL A 92 -42.73 5.32 -15.25
N ASP A 93 -43.44 5.02 -14.15
CA ASP A 93 -43.32 5.74 -12.88
C ASP A 93 -42.06 5.35 -12.07
N GLN A 94 -41.29 4.35 -12.50
CA GLN A 94 -40.05 3.92 -11.82
C GLN A 94 -38.87 4.85 -12.10
N LEU A 95 -38.96 5.70 -13.12
CA LEU A 95 -38.00 6.77 -13.40
C LEU A 95 -38.64 8.14 -13.10
N ASP A 96 -38.41 8.68 -11.90
CA ASP A 96 -38.95 9.97 -11.47
C ASP A 96 -38.15 11.12 -12.08
N ARG A 97 -38.79 11.85 -13.01
CA ARG A 97 -38.26 13.06 -13.66
C ARG A 97 -38.89 14.35 -13.12
N SER A 98 -39.59 14.29 -11.99
CA SER A 98 -40.22 15.46 -11.39
C SER A 98 -39.16 16.46 -10.91
N SER A 99 -39.43 17.76 -11.07
CA SER A 99 -38.50 18.81 -10.61
C SER A 99 -38.19 18.70 -9.11
N LYS A 100 -39.12 18.14 -8.31
CA LYS A 100 -38.90 17.92 -6.87
C LYS A 100 -37.84 16.85 -6.61
N ALA A 101 -37.91 15.71 -7.30
CA ALA A 101 -36.94 14.63 -7.15
C ALA A 101 -35.55 15.03 -7.65
N ILE A 102 -35.51 15.71 -8.80
CA ILE A 102 -34.27 16.24 -9.38
C ILE A 102 -33.61 17.24 -8.44
N GLN A 103 -34.35 18.27 -7.97
CA GLN A 103 -33.78 19.28 -7.05
C GLN A 103 -33.32 18.70 -5.71
N ALA A 104 -33.99 17.66 -5.20
CA ALA A 104 -33.55 16.99 -3.97
C ALA A 104 -32.16 16.34 -4.08
N HIS A 105 -31.74 16.02 -5.32
CA HIS A 105 -30.46 15.39 -5.61
C HIS A 105 -29.52 16.31 -6.41
N THR A 106 -29.90 17.55 -6.69
CA THR A 106 -29.00 18.56 -7.27
C THR A 106 -28.00 19.05 -6.22
N LYS A 107 -26.75 19.23 -6.64
CA LYS A 107 -25.66 19.74 -5.81
C LYS A 107 -25.00 20.92 -6.50
N GLU A 108 -25.08 22.09 -5.87
CA GLU A 108 -24.28 23.24 -6.26
C GLU A 108 -22.84 23.02 -5.78
N LEU A 109 -21.88 23.32 -6.67
CA LEU A 109 -20.44 23.30 -6.40
C LEU A 109 -19.90 24.72 -6.61
N PRO A 110 -20.12 25.64 -5.66
CA PRO A 110 -19.74 27.05 -5.80
C PRO A 110 -18.25 27.23 -6.07
N GLU A 111 -17.41 26.36 -5.50
CA GLU A 111 -15.96 26.33 -5.69
C GLU A 111 -15.51 26.05 -7.12
N LEU A 112 -16.31 25.30 -7.88
CA LEU A 112 -16.05 24.94 -9.27
C LEU A 112 -16.87 25.79 -10.25
N GLY A 113 -17.72 26.68 -9.72
CA GLY A 113 -18.64 27.49 -10.52
C GLY A 113 -19.66 26.64 -11.28
N ASP A 114 -20.07 25.50 -10.71
CA ASP A 114 -20.86 24.49 -11.41
C ASP A 114 -22.02 23.96 -10.57
N THR A 115 -23.00 23.32 -11.21
CA THR A 115 -24.14 22.67 -10.55
C THR A 115 -24.38 21.30 -11.17
N LEU A 116 -24.21 20.26 -10.36
CA LEU A 116 -24.45 18.89 -10.75
C LEU A 116 -25.93 18.55 -10.57
N THR A 117 -26.60 18.20 -11.65
CA THR A 117 -28.04 17.92 -11.67
C THR A 117 -28.31 16.62 -12.42
N PRO A 118 -29.00 15.64 -11.83
CA PRO A 118 -29.44 14.44 -12.55
C PRO A 118 -30.59 14.78 -13.52
N THR A 119 -30.74 14.01 -14.60
CA THR A 119 -31.90 14.11 -15.51
C THR A 119 -33.09 13.28 -15.04
N GLY A 120 -32.85 12.30 -14.16
CA GLY A 120 -33.89 11.47 -13.54
C GLY A 120 -33.39 10.78 -12.28
N VAL A 121 -34.33 10.30 -11.47
CA VAL A 121 -34.05 9.62 -10.20
C VAL A 121 -34.84 8.31 -10.18
N VAL A 122 -34.18 7.22 -9.82
CA VAL A 122 -34.87 5.96 -9.53
C VAL A 122 -35.09 5.89 -8.02
N PRO A 123 -36.34 5.96 -7.53
CA PRO A 123 -36.62 5.99 -6.09
C PRO A 123 -36.18 4.70 -5.39
N ALA A 124 -35.81 4.81 -4.11
CA ALA A 124 -35.55 3.64 -3.28
C ALA A 124 -36.81 2.76 -3.15
N VAL A 125 -36.65 1.43 -3.20
CA VAL A 125 -37.75 0.47 -3.05
C VAL A 125 -38.32 0.49 -1.61
N SER A 126 -37.47 0.78 -0.62
CA SER A 126 -37.85 0.93 0.78
C SER A 126 -37.17 2.16 1.40
N GLY A 127 -37.94 2.97 2.13
CA GLY A 127 -37.47 4.20 2.78
C GLY A 127 -37.47 5.44 1.89
N ASP A 128 -36.90 6.53 2.40
CA ASP A 128 -36.72 7.78 1.66
C ASP A 128 -35.32 7.79 0.99
N GLY A 129 -35.26 8.11 -0.30
CA GLY A 129 -33.99 8.24 -1.03
C GLY A 129 -34.07 7.73 -2.47
N ALA A 130 -32.91 7.59 -3.10
CA ALA A 130 -32.75 7.07 -4.45
C ALA A 130 -31.89 5.80 -4.47
N GLN A 131 -32.24 4.85 -5.33
CA GLN A 131 -31.40 3.68 -5.61
C GLN A 131 -30.41 3.95 -6.76
N LEU A 132 -30.80 4.75 -7.76
CA LEU A 132 -29.96 5.18 -8.86
C LEU A 132 -30.23 6.65 -9.21
N LEU A 133 -29.18 7.38 -9.59
CA LEU A 133 -29.30 8.66 -10.28
C LEU A 133 -29.06 8.47 -11.78
N VAL A 134 -29.82 9.16 -12.62
CA VAL A 134 -29.73 9.05 -14.08
C VAL A 134 -29.25 10.38 -14.65
N MET A 135 -28.33 10.31 -15.62
CA MET A 135 -27.90 11.45 -16.42
C MET A 135 -27.87 11.08 -17.91
N GLU A 136 -28.81 11.66 -18.65
CA GLU A 136 -28.90 11.55 -20.11
C GLU A 136 -28.13 12.69 -20.77
N LEU A 137 -27.31 12.34 -21.74
CA LEU A 137 -26.46 13.24 -22.51
C LEU A 137 -27.03 13.45 -23.92
N PRO A 138 -26.55 14.47 -24.65
CA PRO A 138 -26.83 14.57 -26.09
C PRO A 138 -26.47 13.27 -26.82
N MET A 139 -27.20 12.96 -27.89
CA MET A 139 -27.01 11.74 -28.66
C MET A 139 -25.55 11.63 -29.15
N ALA A 140 -24.95 10.45 -29.01
CA ALA A 140 -23.56 10.14 -29.35
C ALA A 140 -22.48 10.97 -28.62
N ALA A 141 -22.84 11.71 -27.56
CA ALA A 141 -21.84 12.41 -26.75
C ALA A 141 -20.95 11.41 -25.99
N ALA A 142 -19.63 11.59 -26.05
CA ALA A 142 -18.68 10.71 -25.37
C ALA A 142 -18.76 10.86 -23.84
N PHE A 143 -18.85 9.73 -23.12
CA PHE A 143 -18.93 9.72 -21.66
C PHE A 143 -17.66 10.24 -20.97
N ASP A 144 -16.50 9.97 -21.58
CA ASP A 144 -15.19 10.21 -21.00
C ASP A 144 -14.50 11.47 -21.54
N GLN A 145 -15.12 12.17 -22.49
CA GLN A 145 -14.57 13.39 -23.07
C GLN A 145 -14.76 14.58 -22.13
N LYS A 146 -13.67 15.29 -21.85
CA LYS A 146 -13.69 16.51 -21.04
C LYS A 146 -14.17 17.69 -21.89
N VAL A 147 -15.09 18.46 -21.33
CA VAL A 147 -15.61 19.71 -21.92
C VAL A 147 -14.48 20.74 -21.97
N SER A 148 -14.27 21.40 -23.12
CA SER A 148 -13.06 22.20 -23.41
C SER A 148 -13.32 23.70 -23.57
N ASP A 149 -14.49 24.14 -23.15
CA ASP A 149 -15.17 25.32 -23.71
C ASP A 149 -14.63 26.66 -23.18
N GLY A 150 -13.55 26.66 -22.40
CA GLY A 150 -12.87 27.85 -21.91
C GLY A 150 -13.63 28.67 -20.85
N GLU A 151 -14.94 28.49 -20.71
CA GLU A 151 -15.79 29.22 -19.76
C GLU A 151 -16.00 28.50 -18.41
N HIS A 152 -15.88 27.17 -18.38
CA HIS A 152 -16.00 26.39 -17.16
C HIS A 152 -14.66 26.22 -16.44
N LEU A 153 -14.62 26.52 -15.14
CA LEU A 153 -13.46 26.33 -14.26
C LEU A 153 -13.14 24.83 -14.06
N TRP A 154 -14.14 23.95 -14.22
CA TRP A 154 -14.00 22.51 -14.08
C TRP A 154 -14.15 21.79 -15.41
N ARG A 155 -13.08 21.13 -15.88
CA ARG A 155 -13.06 20.31 -17.09
C ARG A 155 -13.29 18.85 -16.72
N ALA A 156 -14.53 18.51 -16.42
CA ALA A 156 -14.92 17.14 -16.11
C ALA A 156 -15.69 16.47 -17.25
N SER A 157 -15.48 15.17 -17.43
CA SER A 157 -16.29 14.33 -18.29
C SER A 157 -17.67 14.07 -17.68
N ALA A 158 -18.62 13.58 -18.48
CA ALA A 158 -19.93 13.20 -17.95
C ALA A 158 -19.82 12.09 -16.89
N GLN A 159 -18.87 11.16 -17.06
CA GLN A 159 -18.51 10.16 -16.05
C GLN A 159 -18.09 10.80 -14.72
N GLU A 160 -17.09 11.67 -14.74
CA GLU A 160 -16.56 12.34 -13.53
C GLU A 160 -17.65 13.17 -12.82
N ARG A 161 -18.53 13.81 -13.60
CA ARG A 161 -19.67 14.58 -13.07
C ARG A 161 -20.69 13.69 -12.35
N LEU A 162 -21.04 12.53 -12.92
CA LEU A 162 -21.93 11.58 -12.26
C LEU A 162 -21.29 11.01 -10.99
N GLU A 163 -20.02 10.62 -11.04
CA GLU A 163 -19.32 10.10 -9.87
C GLU A 163 -19.29 11.11 -8.73
N ARG A 164 -19.00 12.39 -9.02
CA ARG A 164 -19.04 13.44 -8.00
C ARG A 164 -20.46 13.61 -7.45
N LEU A 165 -21.48 13.61 -8.31
CA LEU A 165 -22.87 13.73 -7.88
C LEU A 165 -23.29 12.59 -6.94
N LEU A 166 -22.91 11.35 -7.25
CA LEU A 166 -23.15 10.17 -6.42
C LEU A 166 -22.50 10.33 -5.03
N ARG A 167 -21.24 10.75 -4.98
CA ARG A 167 -20.51 10.98 -3.72
C ARG A 167 -21.10 12.10 -2.87
N GLU A 168 -21.57 13.18 -3.49
CA GLU A 168 -22.17 14.33 -2.79
C GLU A 168 -23.60 14.06 -2.29
N THR A 169 -24.36 13.25 -3.02
CA THR A 169 -25.71 12.83 -2.63
C THR A 169 -25.72 11.65 -1.67
N GLY A 170 -24.66 10.85 -1.66
CA GLY A 170 -24.58 9.59 -0.90
C GLY A 170 -25.29 8.42 -1.57
N VAL A 171 -25.75 8.57 -2.81
CA VAL A 171 -26.32 7.48 -3.63
C VAL A 171 -25.17 6.66 -4.21
N GLU A 172 -25.23 5.33 -4.08
CA GLU A 172 -24.07 4.47 -4.41
C GLU A 172 -23.85 4.27 -5.92
N ALA A 173 -24.89 4.39 -6.75
CA ALA A 173 -24.82 4.07 -8.18
C ALA A 173 -25.72 4.95 -9.06
N GLY A 174 -25.42 5.00 -10.36
CA GLY A 174 -26.17 5.77 -11.34
C GLY A 174 -25.98 5.29 -12.78
N LEU A 175 -26.76 5.86 -13.71
CA LEU A 175 -26.75 5.53 -15.13
C LEU A 175 -26.36 6.73 -15.99
N LEU A 176 -25.47 6.52 -16.95
CA LEU A 176 -25.23 7.42 -18.08
C LEU A 176 -25.85 6.84 -19.34
N PHE A 177 -26.45 7.71 -20.15
CA PHE A 177 -27.03 7.33 -21.43
C PHE A 177 -26.81 8.42 -22.47
N ASN A 178 -26.35 8.05 -23.67
CA ASN A 178 -26.16 8.96 -24.82
C ASN A 178 -26.83 8.42 -26.10
N GLY A 179 -27.72 7.44 -25.96
CA GLY A 179 -28.39 6.80 -27.08
C GLY A 179 -27.65 5.61 -27.71
N SER A 180 -26.34 5.68 -27.92
CA SER A 180 -25.56 4.52 -28.43
C SER A 180 -24.99 3.63 -27.33
N GLN A 181 -24.84 4.17 -26.13
CA GLN A 181 -24.26 3.51 -24.97
C GLN A 181 -25.11 3.73 -23.73
N LEU A 182 -25.13 2.73 -22.86
CA LEU A 182 -25.64 2.81 -21.50
C LEU A 182 -24.52 2.40 -20.55
N ARG A 183 -24.20 3.23 -19.55
CA ARG A 183 -23.16 2.92 -18.56
C ARG A 183 -23.72 2.93 -17.15
N LEU A 184 -23.56 1.82 -16.43
CA LEU A 184 -23.82 1.72 -15.00
C LEU A 184 -22.57 2.14 -14.24
N VAL A 185 -22.67 3.19 -13.43
CA VAL A 185 -21.58 3.74 -12.62
C VAL A 185 -21.88 3.48 -11.15
N VAL A 186 -20.88 3.02 -10.40
CA VAL A 186 -20.93 2.77 -8.95
C VAL A 186 -19.83 3.60 -8.31
N ALA A 187 -20.19 4.53 -7.44
CA ALA A 187 -19.24 5.47 -6.83
C ALA A 187 -19.66 5.78 -5.38
N PRO A 188 -19.46 4.84 -4.43
CA PRO A 188 -19.80 5.06 -3.03
C PRO A 188 -18.96 6.19 -2.44
N LYS A 189 -19.53 6.92 -1.49
CA LYS A 189 -18.80 8.01 -0.83
C LYS A 189 -17.57 7.47 -0.10
N GLY A 190 -16.40 7.95 -0.52
CA GLY A 190 -15.13 7.60 0.09
C GLY A 190 -14.53 6.30 -0.43
N GLU A 191 -15.14 5.57 -1.37
CA GLU A 191 -14.58 4.33 -1.94
C GLU A 191 -14.22 4.51 -3.43
N SER A 192 -13.46 3.58 -4.01
CA SER A 192 -13.14 3.57 -5.44
C SER A 192 -14.40 3.41 -6.28
N SER A 193 -14.48 4.12 -7.41
CA SER A 193 -15.57 3.98 -8.37
C SER A 193 -15.32 2.83 -9.35
N GLY A 194 -16.40 2.35 -9.97
CA GLY A 194 -16.35 1.40 -11.06
C GLY A 194 -17.52 1.61 -12.02
N HIS A 195 -17.41 1.16 -13.26
CA HIS A 195 -18.48 1.22 -14.23
C HIS A 195 -18.49 0.06 -15.23
N LEU A 196 -19.69 -0.24 -15.74
CA LEU A 196 -19.95 -1.21 -16.81
C LEU A 196 -20.58 -0.47 -17.99
N THR A 197 -19.98 -0.57 -19.18
CA THR A 197 -20.47 0.10 -20.39
C THR A 197 -21.09 -0.91 -21.34
N PHE A 198 -22.35 -0.73 -21.67
CA PHE A 198 -23.06 -1.51 -22.68
C PHE A 198 -23.16 -0.68 -23.97
N ARG A 199 -22.48 -1.11 -25.04
CA ARG A 199 -22.69 -0.55 -26.38
C ARG A 199 -23.92 -1.19 -26.99
N LEU A 200 -24.94 -0.39 -27.25
CA LEU A 200 -26.28 -0.89 -27.52
C LEU A 200 -26.36 -1.64 -28.86
N THR A 201 -25.51 -1.30 -29.83
CA THR A 201 -25.36 -2.04 -31.10
C THR A 201 -24.76 -3.43 -30.93
N GLU A 202 -23.72 -3.56 -30.09
CA GLU A 202 -23.04 -4.84 -29.85
C GLU A 202 -23.98 -5.88 -29.20
N LEU A 203 -24.91 -5.44 -28.35
CA LEU A 203 -25.94 -6.30 -27.76
C LEU A 203 -26.86 -6.95 -28.79
N ALA A 204 -27.03 -6.30 -29.95
CA ALA A 204 -27.83 -6.81 -31.04
C ALA A 204 -27.08 -7.84 -31.92
N GLU A 205 -25.78 -8.04 -31.74
CA GLU A 205 -25.00 -9.03 -32.49
C GLU A 205 -25.14 -10.44 -31.89
N VAL A 206 -24.84 -11.48 -32.67
CA VAL A 206 -24.93 -12.87 -32.18
C VAL A 206 -23.98 -13.12 -31.00
N SER A 207 -22.79 -12.50 -31.02
CA SER A 207 -21.81 -12.45 -29.92
C SER A 207 -22.35 -11.72 -28.68
N GLY A 208 -23.26 -10.76 -28.84
CA GLY A 208 -23.81 -9.92 -27.77
C GLY A 208 -24.95 -10.51 -26.95
N ARG A 209 -25.41 -11.74 -27.23
CA ARG A 209 -26.55 -12.37 -26.52
C ARG A 209 -26.32 -12.51 -25.01
N LEU A 210 -25.11 -12.89 -24.62
CA LEU A 210 -24.74 -13.02 -23.21
C LEU A 210 -24.66 -11.64 -22.54
N MET A 211 -24.17 -10.63 -23.24
CA MET A 211 -24.13 -9.24 -22.74
C MET A 211 -25.55 -8.67 -22.57
N LEU A 212 -26.48 -8.94 -23.50
CA LEU A 212 -27.88 -8.54 -23.39
C LEU A 212 -28.57 -9.22 -22.20
N SER A 213 -28.26 -10.48 -21.95
CA SER A 213 -28.75 -11.20 -20.77
C SER A 213 -28.16 -10.64 -19.48
N GLY A 214 -26.88 -10.23 -19.50
CA GLY A 214 -26.24 -9.52 -18.39
C GLY A 214 -26.87 -8.15 -18.11
N LEU A 215 -27.21 -7.39 -19.15
CA LEU A 215 -27.93 -6.12 -19.01
C LEU A 215 -29.29 -6.31 -18.31
N ASP A 216 -30.06 -7.32 -18.74
CA ASP A 216 -31.33 -7.68 -18.11
C ASP A 216 -31.15 -8.18 -16.67
N LEU A 217 -30.10 -8.94 -16.41
CA LEU A 217 -29.79 -9.42 -15.06
C LEU A 217 -29.51 -8.26 -14.11
N LEU A 218 -28.80 -7.21 -14.57
CA LEU A 218 -28.47 -6.05 -13.75
C LEU A 218 -29.64 -5.08 -13.61
N LEU A 219 -30.27 -4.71 -14.72
CA LEU A 219 -31.20 -3.59 -14.81
C LEU A 219 -32.63 -4.03 -15.14
N GLY A 220 -32.92 -5.33 -15.23
CA GLY A 220 -34.29 -5.82 -15.41
C GLY A 220 -35.16 -5.59 -14.19
N GLN A 221 -36.48 -5.52 -14.40
CA GLN A 221 -37.46 -5.18 -13.36
C GLN A 221 -37.35 -6.06 -12.10
N SER A 222 -37.04 -7.35 -12.27
CA SER A 222 -36.95 -8.33 -11.18
C SER A 222 -35.91 -7.96 -10.13
N HIS A 223 -34.65 -7.82 -10.54
CA HIS A 223 -33.52 -7.57 -9.63
C HIS A 223 -33.41 -6.11 -9.18
N MET A 224 -34.06 -5.18 -9.88
CA MET A 224 -34.14 -3.78 -9.49
C MET A 224 -35.23 -3.53 -8.43
N PHE A 225 -36.43 -4.09 -8.61
CA PHE A 225 -37.62 -3.67 -7.84
C PHE A 225 -38.34 -4.80 -7.11
N LEU A 226 -38.43 -6.00 -7.69
CA LEU A 226 -39.34 -7.05 -7.21
C LEU A 226 -38.71 -7.98 -6.18
N ASP A 227 -37.42 -8.26 -6.30
CA ASP A 227 -36.73 -9.20 -5.42
C ASP A 227 -36.73 -8.75 -3.95
N PRO A 228 -36.61 -9.68 -2.98
CA PRO A 228 -36.46 -9.32 -1.57
C PRO A 228 -35.14 -8.61 -1.26
N ASP A 229 -35.11 -7.88 -0.13
CA ASP A 229 -33.86 -7.31 0.41
C ASP A 229 -32.79 -8.40 0.57
N GLY A 230 -31.57 -8.10 0.16
CA GLY A 230 -30.43 -9.03 0.13
C GLY A 230 -30.16 -9.67 -1.23
N TYR A 231 -31.09 -9.54 -2.18
CA TYR A 231 -31.04 -10.14 -3.53
C TYR A 231 -31.11 -9.13 -4.68
N ARG A 232 -31.43 -7.86 -4.38
CA ARG A 232 -31.52 -6.78 -5.38
C ARG A 232 -30.15 -6.30 -5.85
N LEU A 233 -30.13 -5.55 -6.95
CA LEU A 233 -28.89 -4.93 -7.47
C LEU A 233 -28.13 -4.18 -6.38
N SER A 234 -28.77 -3.31 -5.61
CA SER A 234 -28.11 -2.53 -4.55
C SER A 234 -27.42 -3.39 -3.49
N ASP A 235 -27.99 -4.56 -3.17
CA ASP A 235 -27.39 -5.51 -2.22
C ASP A 235 -26.26 -6.32 -2.84
N VAL A 236 -26.37 -6.69 -4.12
CA VAL A 236 -25.30 -7.35 -4.87
C VAL A 236 -24.12 -6.41 -5.08
N LEU A 237 -24.36 -5.13 -5.39
CA LEU A 237 -23.31 -4.10 -5.42
C LEU A 237 -22.59 -4.04 -4.06
N ARG A 238 -23.34 -4.02 -2.94
CA ARG A 238 -22.77 -4.01 -1.58
C ARG A 238 -22.01 -5.28 -1.22
N LYS A 239 -22.54 -6.46 -1.57
CA LYS A 239 -21.87 -7.75 -1.36
C LYS A 239 -20.63 -7.90 -2.23
N SER A 240 -20.66 -7.43 -3.47
CA SER A 240 -19.50 -7.45 -4.38
C SER A 240 -18.30 -6.76 -3.75
N ARG A 241 -18.52 -5.66 -3.02
CA ARG A 241 -17.47 -4.95 -2.25
C ARG A 241 -16.88 -5.80 -1.12
N SER A 242 -17.67 -6.68 -0.49
CA SER A 242 -17.15 -7.60 0.52
C SER A 242 -16.27 -8.72 -0.07
N PHE A 243 -16.46 -9.08 -1.35
CA PHE A 243 -15.62 -10.06 -2.05
C PHE A 243 -14.24 -9.52 -2.45
N GLN A 244 -14.07 -8.20 -2.52
CA GLN A 244 -12.78 -7.53 -2.80
C GLN A 244 -11.68 -7.92 -1.77
N ALA A 245 -12.07 -8.19 -0.52
CA ALA A 245 -11.15 -8.69 0.52
C ALA A 245 -10.67 -10.14 0.29
N VAL A 246 -11.44 -10.94 -0.47
CA VAL A 246 -11.05 -12.30 -0.88
C VAL A 246 -10.05 -12.22 -2.05
N VAL A 247 -10.29 -11.32 -3.01
CA VAL A 247 -9.38 -11.07 -4.14
C VAL A 247 -8.00 -10.62 -3.66
N SER A 248 -7.92 -9.69 -2.70
CA SER A 248 -6.63 -9.22 -2.18
C SER A 248 -5.79 -10.35 -1.54
N ASN A 249 -6.43 -11.27 -0.81
CA ASN A 249 -5.74 -12.42 -0.22
C ASN A 249 -5.24 -13.41 -1.27
N ALA A 250 -6.04 -13.66 -2.30
CA ALA A 250 -5.65 -14.51 -3.43
C ALA A 250 -4.50 -13.87 -4.23
N LEU A 251 -4.60 -12.56 -4.47
CA LEU A 251 -3.56 -11.78 -5.16
C LEU A 251 -2.24 -11.84 -4.40
N ALA A 252 -2.24 -11.72 -3.07
CA ALA A 252 -1.01 -11.84 -2.27
C ALA A 252 -0.28 -13.18 -2.50
N ASP A 253 -1.02 -14.29 -2.56
CA ASP A 253 -0.46 -15.62 -2.78
C ASP A 253 0.04 -15.77 -4.23
N GLN A 254 -0.63 -15.15 -5.20
CA GLN A 254 -0.20 -15.14 -6.60
C GLN A 254 1.02 -14.26 -6.86
N VAL A 255 1.13 -13.09 -6.22
CA VAL A 255 2.32 -12.25 -6.32
C VAL A 255 3.53 -12.99 -5.74
N LEU A 256 3.35 -13.77 -4.67
CA LEU A 256 4.41 -14.66 -4.18
C LEU A 256 4.78 -15.72 -5.23
N ALA A 257 3.80 -16.32 -5.92
CA ALA A 257 4.07 -17.26 -7.01
C ALA A 257 4.82 -16.60 -8.18
N ALA A 258 4.44 -15.38 -8.57
CA ALA A 258 5.13 -14.57 -9.57
C ALA A 258 6.58 -14.28 -9.16
N LEU A 259 6.83 -14.02 -7.87
CA LEU A 259 8.18 -13.82 -7.33
C LEU A 259 9.02 -15.10 -7.47
N TRP A 260 8.44 -16.28 -7.21
CA TRP A 260 9.12 -17.57 -7.44
C TRP A 260 9.40 -17.81 -8.92
N ASP A 261 8.49 -17.44 -9.82
CA ASP A 261 8.72 -17.53 -11.27
C ASP A 261 9.88 -16.63 -11.72
N LEU A 262 9.95 -15.39 -11.22
CA LEU A 262 11.08 -14.50 -11.46
C LEU A 262 12.39 -15.07 -10.94
N LEU A 263 12.44 -15.56 -9.70
CA LEU A 263 13.66 -16.14 -9.13
C LEU A 263 14.18 -17.31 -9.98
N ARG A 264 13.27 -18.19 -10.43
CA ARG A 264 13.63 -19.30 -11.32
C ARG A 264 14.12 -18.81 -12.68
N GLY A 265 13.47 -17.81 -13.26
CA GLY A 265 13.90 -17.20 -14.51
C GLY A 265 15.29 -16.59 -14.41
N PHE A 266 15.59 -15.87 -13.34
CA PHE A 266 16.93 -15.30 -13.12
C PHE A 266 17.99 -16.37 -12.84
N GLN A 267 17.64 -17.48 -12.17
CA GLN A 267 18.56 -18.60 -12.02
C GLN A 267 18.91 -19.21 -13.39
N GLN A 268 17.92 -19.44 -14.25
CA GLN A 268 18.14 -19.96 -15.61
C GLN A 268 18.94 -18.97 -16.48
N ALA A 269 18.64 -17.68 -16.37
CA ALA A 269 19.38 -16.62 -17.04
C ALA A 269 20.86 -16.59 -16.60
N ASP A 270 21.12 -16.76 -15.30
CA ASP A 270 22.48 -16.85 -14.76
C ASP A 270 23.22 -18.08 -15.32
N GLU A 271 22.58 -19.26 -15.31
CA GLU A 271 23.13 -20.50 -15.90
C GLU A 271 23.46 -20.33 -17.40
N LEU A 272 22.61 -19.65 -18.18
CA LEU A 272 22.86 -19.34 -19.60
C LEU A 272 24.01 -18.35 -19.78
N SER A 273 24.07 -17.32 -18.94
CA SER A 273 25.13 -16.30 -18.99
C SER A 273 26.51 -16.85 -18.61
N GLN A 274 26.56 -17.81 -17.67
CA GLN A 274 27.76 -18.53 -17.28
C GLN A 274 28.35 -19.36 -18.43
N GLN A 275 27.50 -19.91 -19.31
CA GLN A 275 27.98 -20.62 -20.51
C GLN A 275 28.70 -19.69 -21.50
N GLN A 276 28.58 -18.37 -21.33
CA GLN A 276 29.22 -17.34 -22.15
C GLN A 276 30.37 -16.63 -21.42
N ASP A 277 30.88 -17.19 -20.31
CA ASP A 277 31.93 -16.61 -19.46
C ASP A 277 31.60 -15.21 -18.90
N ASN A 278 30.32 -14.86 -18.77
CA ASN A 278 29.86 -13.60 -18.21
C ASN A 278 28.69 -13.82 -17.23
N PRO A 279 28.95 -14.25 -15.98
CA PRO A 279 27.90 -14.58 -15.02
C PRO A 279 27.06 -13.35 -14.67
N LEU A 280 25.74 -13.48 -14.81
CA LEU A 280 24.78 -12.41 -14.55
C LEU A 280 24.71 -12.04 -13.06
N LEU A 281 24.59 -13.04 -12.19
CA LEU A 281 24.45 -12.84 -10.75
C LEU A 281 25.77 -13.00 -10.00
N GLY A 282 26.74 -13.77 -10.54
CA GLY A 282 28.06 -13.92 -9.93
C GLY A 282 27.99 -14.41 -8.48
N ASP A 283 28.66 -13.70 -7.56
CA ASP A 283 28.65 -13.95 -6.12
C ASP A 283 27.55 -13.19 -5.35
N LEU A 284 26.67 -12.48 -6.07
CA LEU A 284 25.60 -11.68 -5.46
C LEU A 284 24.71 -12.49 -4.49
N PRO A 285 24.28 -13.73 -4.81
CA PRO A 285 23.46 -14.51 -3.89
C PRO A 285 24.14 -14.83 -2.55
N GLU A 286 25.46 -14.89 -2.52
CA GLU A 286 26.27 -15.15 -1.33
C GLU A 286 26.69 -13.86 -0.61
N ARG A 287 27.04 -12.82 -1.37
CA ARG A 287 27.54 -11.54 -0.86
C ARG A 287 26.42 -10.65 -0.33
N ASP A 288 25.33 -10.53 -1.08
CA ASP A 288 24.21 -9.65 -0.77
C ASP A 288 22.88 -10.22 -1.30
N ALA A 289 22.40 -11.27 -0.62
CA ALA A 289 21.11 -11.88 -0.92
C ALA A 289 19.92 -10.91 -0.78
N GLN A 290 20.09 -9.84 0.01
CA GLN A 290 19.05 -8.84 0.21
C GLN A 290 18.91 -7.93 -1.01
N GLN A 291 20.02 -7.57 -1.68
CA GLN A 291 20.00 -6.86 -2.96
C GLN A 291 19.30 -7.69 -4.06
N LEU A 292 19.57 -9.00 -4.13
CA LEU A 292 18.90 -9.89 -5.09
C LEU A 292 17.38 -9.94 -4.83
N TYR A 293 16.97 -10.21 -3.60
CA TYR A 293 15.56 -10.20 -3.21
C TYR A 293 14.90 -8.85 -3.51
N GLY A 294 15.62 -7.75 -3.24
CA GLY A 294 15.17 -6.40 -3.47
C GLY A 294 14.88 -6.08 -4.93
N GLY A 295 15.74 -6.49 -5.86
CA GLY A 295 15.49 -6.30 -7.29
C GLY A 295 14.30 -7.11 -7.80
N LEU A 296 14.10 -8.35 -7.30
CA LEU A 296 12.95 -9.17 -7.68
C LEU A 296 11.63 -8.54 -7.22
N ILE A 297 11.57 -8.05 -5.97
CA ILE A 297 10.40 -7.31 -5.47
C ILE A 297 10.20 -6.02 -6.25
N THR A 298 11.28 -5.26 -6.50
CA THR A 298 11.24 -4.02 -7.27
C THR A 298 10.63 -4.24 -8.65
N MET A 299 10.98 -5.33 -9.33
CA MET A 299 10.37 -5.67 -10.60
C MET A 299 8.87 -5.93 -10.50
N LEU A 300 8.41 -6.70 -9.50
CA LEU A 300 6.98 -6.91 -9.30
C LEU A 300 6.26 -5.60 -8.96
N MET A 301 6.88 -4.72 -8.19
CA MET A 301 6.35 -3.39 -7.89
C MET A 301 6.21 -2.54 -9.17
N ARG A 302 7.20 -2.57 -10.07
CA ARG A 302 7.12 -1.91 -11.39
C ARG A 302 5.91 -2.42 -12.18
N LEU A 303 5.74 -3.74 -12.27
CA LEU A 303 4.62 -4.35 -13.00
C LEU A 303 3.26 -3.98 -12.41
N VAL A 304 3.10 -4.09 -11.09
CA VAL A 304 1.85 -3.72 -10.39
C VAL A 304 1.54 -2.23 -10.58
N PHE A 305 2.55 -1.37 -10.49
CA PHE A 305 2.38 0.06 -10.74
C PHE A 305 1.94 0.35 -12.17
N LEU A 306 2.59 -0.28 -13.17
CA LEU A 306 2.26 -0.11 -14.57
C LEU A 306 0.84 -0.58 -14.86
N LEU A 307 0.43 -1.74 -14.33
CA LEU A 307 -0.95 -2.25 -14.45
C LEU A 307 -1.97 -1.26 -13.86
N TYR A 308 -1.66 -0.67 -12.71
CA TYR A 308 -2.49 0.39 -12.13
C TYR A 308 -2.53 1.64 -13.00
N ALA A 309 -1.38 2.12 -13.47
CA ALA A 309 -1.29 3.32 -14.29
C ALA A 309 -2.00 3.18 -15.65
N GLU A 310 -1.95 2.00 -16.26
CA GLU A 310 -2.71 1.67 -17.47
C GLU A 310 -4.22 1.72 -17.22
N ASP A 311 -4.68 1.11 -16.12
CA ASP A 311 -6.09 1.06 -15.74
C ASP A 311 -6.68 2.45 -15.37
N GLU A 312 -5.86 3.34 -14.82
CA GLU A 312 -6.22 4.75 -14.54
C GLU A 312 -6.07 5.69 -15.76
N ALA A 313 -5.78 5.14 -16.95
CA ALA A 313 -5.56 5.93 -18.18
C ALA A 313 -4.48 7.01 -18.05
N LEU A 314 -3.47 6.74 -17.22
CA LEU A 314 -2.31 7.60 -17.01
C LEU A 314 -1.17 7.31 -17.98
N MET A 315 -1.30 6.24 -18.76
CA MET A 315 -0.38 5.89 -19.84
C MET A 315 -0.90 6.40 -21.19
N PRO A 316 -0.05 6.55 -22.21
CA PRO A 316 -0.47 6.95 -23.54
C PRO A 316 -1.49 5.96 -24.12
N SER A 317 -2.45 6.46 -24.92
CA SER A 317 -3.55 5.65 -25.46
C SER A 317 -3.50 5.50 -26.98
N ASP A 318 -2.38 5.86 -27.61
CA ASP A 318 -2.22 5.70 -29.06
C ASP A 318 -1.84 4.26 -29.44
N ALA A 319 -1.95 3.97 -30.73
CA ALA A 319 -1.70 2.63 -31.26
C ALA A 319 -0.29 2.11 -30.97
N VAL A 320 0.74 2.97 -30.88
CA VAL A 320 2.12 2.52 -30.62
C VAL A 320 2.21 1.96 -29.20
N TYR A 321 1.70 2.70 -28.21
CA TYR A 321 1.69 2.22 -26.82
C TYR A 321 0.79 1.00 -26.65
N GLU A 322 -0.46 1.10 -27.11
CA GLU A 322 -1.49 0.05 -26.95
C GLU A 322 -1.05 -1.29 -27.56
N GLN A 323 -0.30 -1.29 -28.67
CA GLN A 323 0.11 -2.52 -29.34
C GLN A 323 1.46 -3.06 -28.87
N ASN A 324 2.41 -2.20 -28.48
CA ASN A 324 3.81 -2.61 -28.29
C ASN A 324 4.32 -2.50 -26.84
N TYR A 325 3.70 -1.65 -26.02
CA TYR A 325 4.19 -1.37 -24.67
C TYR A 325 3.19 -1.78 -23.60
N LYS A 326 1.89 -1.67 -23.87
CA LYS A 326 0.84 -1.98 -22.89
C LYS A 326 0.99 -3.40 -22.33
N LEU A 327 1.06 -3.53 -21.00
CA LEU A 327 1.29 -4.81 -20.34
C LEU A 327 0.21 -5.84 -20.67
N SER A 328 -1.05 -5.39 -20.77
CA SER A 328 -2.12 -6.30 -21.17
C SER A 328 -1.99 -6.80 -22.61
N ALA A 329 -1.49 -5.96 -23.52
CA ALA A 329 -1.27 -6.38 -24.91
C ALA A 329 -0.10 -7.36 -25.02
N ILE A 330 0.99 -7.11 -24.28
CA ILE A 330 2.11 -8.06 -24.14
C ILE A 330 1.60 -9.40 -23.61
N PHE A 331 0.74 -9.38 -22.59
CA PHE A 331 0.15 -10.60 -22.04
C PHE A 331 -0.71 -11.36 -23.05
N GLU A 332 -1.59 -10.67 -23.79
CA GLU A 332 -2.43 -11.26 -24.82
C GLU A 332 -1.60 -11.87 -25.96
N GLN A 333 -0.54 -11.18 -26.40
CA GLN A 333 0.39 -11.70 -27.39
C GLN A 333 1.12 -12.96 -26.88
N LEU A 334 1.59 -12.96 -25.64
CA LEU A 334 2.26 -14.13 -25.05
C LEU A 334 1.32 -15.32 -24.87
N GLN A 335 0.04 -15.10 -24.57
CA GLN A 335 -0.97 -16.16 -24.55
C GLN A 335 -1.19 -16.76 -25.94
N GLN A 336 -1.25 -15.91 -26.97
CA GLN A 336 -1.34 -16.36 -28.34
C GLN A 336 -0.11 -17.19 -28.74
N ASP A 337 1.09 -16.70 -28.43
CA ASP A 337 2.35 -17.38 -28.69
C ASP A 337 2.43 -18.74 -27.96
N GLU A 338 1.99 -18.84 -26.70
CA GLU A 338 1.93 -20.11 -25.95
C GLU A 338 0.97 -21.12 -26.62
N SER A 339 -0.14 -20.62 -27.19
CA SER A 339 -1.11 -21.47 -27.89
C SER A 339 -0.59 -22.02 -29.22
N GLU A 340 0.21 -21.22 -29.94
CA GLU A 340 0.78 -21.59 -31.24
C GLU A 340 2.10 -22.38 -31.10
N TYR A 341 2.92 -22.04 -30.09
CA TYR A 341 4.29 -22.51 -29.93
C TYR A 341 4.64 -22.93 -28.49
N PRO A 342 3.88 -23.86 -27.86
CA PRO A 342 4.05 -24.19 -26.44
C PRO A 342 5.43 -24.73 -26.07
N ASP A 343 6.09 -25.45 -26.99
CA ASP A 343 7.37 -26.13 -26.72
C ASP A 343 8.61 -25.21 -26.82
N THR A 344 8.46 -24.00 -27.35
CA THR A 344 9.60 -23.08 -27.59
C THR A 344 9.56 -21.81 -26.75
N MET A 345 8.55 -21.64 -25.88
CA MET A 345 8.41 -20.46 -25.02
C MET A 345 9.66 -20.18 -24.17
N GLU A 346 10.35 -21.22 -23.70
CA GLU A 346 11.57 -21.08 -22.88
C GLU A 346 12.82 -20.66 -23.69
N GLN A 347 12.74 -20.66 -25.02
CA GLN A 347 13.84 -20.32 -25.93
C GLN A 347 13.63 -18.96 -26.62
N ARG A 348 12.55 -18.25 -26.29
CA ARG A 348 12.22 -16.91 -26.82
C ARG A 348 12.51 -15.86 -25.74
N PHE A 349 13.05 -14.71 -26.14
CA PHE A 349 13.63 -13.71 -25.22
C PHE A 349 13.23 -12.26 -25.58
N GLY A 350 12.01 -12.06 -26.09
CA GLY A 350 11.57 -10.75 -26.60
C GLY A 350 10.84 -9.91 -25.55
N ALA A 351 9.98 -10.53 -24.76
CA ALA A 351 9.05 -9.82 -23.90
C ALA A 351 9.76 -9.07 -22.76
N TRP A 352 10.80 -9.66 -22.17
CA TRP A 352 11.54 -9.03 -21.08
C TRP A 352 12.25 -7.74 -21.51
N ALA A 353 12.86 -7.73 -22.69
CA ALA A 353 13.48 -6.53 -23.25
C ALA A 353 12.44 -5.41 -23.50
N GLY A 354 11.23 -5.79 -23.92
CA GLY A 354 10.09 -4.87 -24.03
C GLY A 354 9.70 -4.27 -22.68
N LEU A 355 9.60 -5.10 -21.63
CA LEU A 355 9.30 -4.65 -20.27
C LEU A 355 10.36 -3.68 -19.73
N MET A 356 11.65 -3.94 -19.95
CA MET A 356 12.73 -3.04 -19.51
C MET A 356 12.70 -1.72 -20.30
N SER A 357 12.39 -1.78 -21.59
CA SER A 357 12.20 -0.59 -22.42
C SER A 357 11.03 0.27 -21.92
N LEU A 358 9.92 -0.34 -21.53
CA LEU A 358 8.79 0.35 -20.90
C LEU A 358 9.20 0.98 -19.55
N CYS A 359 9.97 0.27 -18.72
CA CYS A 359 10.44 0.81 -17.44
C CYS A 359 11.31 2.06 -17.65
N ARG A 360 12.21 2.05 -18.63
CA ARG A 360 13.02 3.22 -19.01
C ARG A 360 12.18 4.33 -19.60
N LEU A 361 11.22 4.02 -20.46
CA LEU A 361 10.29 5.01 -21.01
C LEU A 361 9.50 5.73 -19.89
N VAL A 362 9.11 5.01 -18.84
CA VAL A 362 8.49 5.62 -17.65
C VAL A 362 9.49 6.45 -16.86
N PHE A 363 10.72 5.96 -16.67
CA PHE A 363 11.73 6.66 -15.87
C PHE A 363 12.25 7.94 -16.53
N ASP A 364 12.71 7.85 -17.78
CA ASP A 364 13.30 8.95 -18.54
C ASP A 364 12.26 9.83 -19.25
N GLY A 365 11.01 9.35 -19.34
CA GLY A 365 9.99 9.95 -20.18
C GLY A 365 10.32 9.83 -21.68
N GLY A 366 9.53 10.50 -22.50
CA GLY A 366 9.78 10.61 -23.95
C GLY A 366 8.68 9.99 -24.81
N GLY A 367 8.92 9.94 -26.12
CA GLY A 367 7.95 9.51 -27.12
C GLY A 367 8.05 10.30 -28.42
N PRO A 368 7.02 10.27 -29.29
CA PRO A 368 6.99 11.03 -30.54
C PRO A 368 7.04 12.55 -30.34
N THR A 369 6.59 13.03 -29.17
CA THR A 369 6.58 14.44 -28.76
C THR A 369 7.16 14.59 -27.35
N VAL A 370 7.62 15.80 -27.00
CA VAL A 370 8.16 16.12 -25.66
C VAL A 370 7.10 15.88 -24.56
N ASP A 371 5.82 16.07 -24.88
CA ASP A 371 4.70 15.91 -23.94
C ASP A 371 4.05 14.51 -23.97
N TYR A 372 4.66 13.52 -24.64
CA TYR A 372 4.03 12.21 -24.85
C TYR A 372 3.90 11.38 -23.56
N LEU A 373 5.00 11.28 -22.81
CA LEU A 373 5.01 10.71 -21.46
C LEU A 373 6.02 11.51 -20.62
N PRO A 374 5.59 12.25 -19.59
CA PRO A 374 6.49 12.93 -18.68
C PRO A 374 7.41 11.95 -17.97
N ALA A 375 8.65 12.36 -17.66
CA ALA A 375 9.54 11.52 -16.90
C ALA A 375 8.99 11.31 -15.50
N ARG A 376 8.88 10.04 -15.09
CA ARG A 376 8.42 9.63 -13.77
C ARG A 376 9.60 9.06 -13.00
N HIS A 377 10.61 9.93 -12.86
CA HIS A 377 11.81 9.63 -12.13
C HIS A 377 11.51 9.17 -10.69
N GLY A 378 12.43 8.41 -10.10
CA GLY A 378 12.32 7.87 -8.75
C GLY A 378 12.95 6.48 -8.66
N GLN A 379 13.40 6.11 -7.46
CA GLN A 379 14.19 4.90 -7.23
C GLN A 379 13.51 3.60 -7.73
N LEU A 380 12.17 3.59 -7.81
CA LEU A 380 11.43 2.41 -8.26
C LEU A 380 11.76 2.04 -9.71
N PHE A 381 11.78 3.01 -10.64
CA PHE A 381 12.00 2.76 -12.07
C PHE A 381 13.43 3.04 -12.53
N ASP A 382 14.28 3.54 -11.64
CA ASP A 382 15.68 3.81 -11.91
C ASP A 382 16.43 2.52 -12.33
N PRO A 383 17.02 2.48 -13.54
CA PRO A 383 17.74 1.31 -14.03
C PRO A 383 19.06 1.06 -13.26
N ASP A 384 19.64 2.09 -12.64
CA ASP A 384 20.96 2.00 -11.98
C ASP A 384 20.88 1.39 -10.58
N VAL A 385 19.68 1.29 -9.99
CA VAL A 385 19.47 0.69 -8.65
C VAL A 385 19.71 -0.82 -8.66
N TYR A 386 19.26 -1.50 -9.72
CA TYR A 386 19.47 -2.95 -9.91
C TYR A 386 19.89 -3.25 -11.35
N PRO A 387 21.16 -2.96 -11.73
CA PRO A 387 21.61 -3.08 -13.12
C PRO A 387 21.48 -4.50 -13.70
N TRP A 388 21.52 -5.53 -12.85
CA TRP A 388 21.37 -6.93 -13.26
C TRP A 388 19.96 -7.29 -13.76
N LEU A 389 18.95 -6.44 -13.53
CA LEU A 389 17.62 -6.61 -14.15
C LEU A 389 17.65 -6.39 -15.67
N GLU A 390 18.64 -5.64 -16.18
CA GLU A 390 18.82 -5.26 -17.59
C GLU A 390 19.45 -6.38 -18.43
N THR A 391 19.05 -7.62 -18.17
CA THR A 391 19.51 -8.82 -18.85
C THR A 391 18.63 -9.18 -20.05
N PRO A 392 19.18 -9.67 -21.17
CA PRO A 392 18.37 -10.19 -22.28
C PRO A 392 17.93 -11.66 -22.07
N TRP A 393 18.34 -12.31 -20.99
CA TRP A 393 18.29 -13.78 -20.85
C TRP A 393 17.04 -14.31 -20.11
N ILE A 394 16.00 -13.51 -19.91
CA ILE A 394 14.74 -13.96 -19.31
C ILE A 394 13.77 -14.41 -20.41
N SER A 395 13.28 -15.64 -20.31
CA SER A 395 12.43 -16.24 -21.33
C SER A 395 11.01 -15.64 -21.36
N ASP A 396 10.38 -15.67 -22.54
CA ASP A 396 8.99 -15.27 -22.71
C ASP A 396 8.03 -16.16 -21.88
N GLY A 397 8.41 -17.42 -21.64
CA GLY A 397 7.70 -18.34 -20.75
C GLY A 397 7.66 -17.84 -19.30
N VAL A 398 8.77 -17.33 -18.78
CA VAL A 398 8.83 -16.72 -17.43
C VAL A 398 7.97 -15.46 -17.38
N VAL A 399 8.07 -14.59 -18.38
CA VAL A 399 7.26 -13.34 -18.43
C VAL A 399 5.77 -13.66 -18.45
N LEU A 400 5.34 -14.64 -19.26
CA LEU A 400 3.96 -15.08 -19.31
C LEU A 400 3.48 -15.63 -17.96
N ALA A 401 4.29 -16.44 -17.28
CA ALA A 401 3.95 -16.99 -15.96
C ALA A 401 3.76 -15.88 -14.91
N VAL A 402 4.68 -14.91 -14.89
CA VAL A 402 4.60 -13.74 -14.01
C VAL A 402 3.34 -12.92 -14.30
N LEU A 403 3.11 -12.53 -15.56
CA LEU A 403 1.93 -11.73 -15.94
C LEU A 403 0.63 -12.49 -15.70
N ARG A 404 0.59 -13.81 -15.91
CA ARG A 404 -0.57 -14.65 -15.61
C ARG A 404 -0.91 -14.62 -14.12
N ASN A 405 0.08 -14.72 -13.25
CA ASN A 405 -0.13 -14.62 -11.81
C ASN A 405 -0.56 -13.22 -11.38
N LEU A 406 -0.15 -12.16 -12.08
CA LEU A 406 -0.55 -10.78 -11.77
C LEU A 406 -1.92 -10.41 -12.36
N LEU A 407 -2.29 -10.94 -13.52
CA LEU A 407 -3.50 -10.54 -14.24
C LEU A 407 -4.69 -11.47 -14.05
N ILE A 408 -4.48 -12.73 -13.64
CA ILE A 408 -5.56 -13.74 -13.57
C ILE A 408 -5.70 -14.33 -12.17
N VAL A 409 -6.83 -14.08 -11.49
CA VAL A 409 -7.24 -14.73 -10.22
C VAL A 409 -8.41 -15.67 -10.49
N HIS A 410 -8.27 -16.96 -10.16
CA HIS A 410 -9.35 -17.95 -10.31
C HIS A 410 -9.99 -18.00 -11.72
N GLY A 411 -9.24 -17.62 -12.76
CA GLY A 411 -9.72 -17.54 -14.14
C GLY A 411 -10.30 -16.19 -14.54
N GLU A 412 -10.35 -15.23 -13.62
CA GLU A 412 -10.85 -13.86 -13.85
C GLU A 412 -9.69 -12.88 -14.04
N ARG A 413 -9.85 -11.94 -14.97
CA ARG A 413 -8.91 -10.84 -15.14
C ARG A 413 -9.07 -9.82 -14.01
N ILE A 414 -7.99 -9.46 -13.35
CA ILE A 414 -7.99 -8.45 -12.29
C ILE A 414 -7.98 -7.06 -12.93
N SER A 415 -8.85 -6.17 -12.45
CA SER A 415 -8.68 -4.73 -12.65
C SER A 415 -7.93 -4.14 -11.47
N TYR A 416 -6.79 -3.53 -11.75
CA TYR A 416 -5.97 -2.83 -10.76
C TYR A 416 -6.56 -1.48 -10.39
N ARG A 417 -7.43 -0.90 -11.25
CA ARG A 417 -8.24 0.29 -10.91
C ARG A 417 -9.10 0.10 -9.67
N ALA A 418 -9.63 -1.11 -9.50
CA ALA A 418 -10.50 -1.46 -8.38
C ALA A 418 -9.73 -1.65 -7.07
N LEU A 419 -8.40 -1.78 -7.13
CA LEU A 419 -7.56 -2.04 -5.97
C LEU A 419 -7.24 -0.72 -5.27
N ASP A 420 -7.80 -0.53 -4.07
CA ASP A 420 -7.34 0.54 -3.19
C ASP A 420 -5.87 0.29 -2.81
N VAL A 421 -5.11 1.35 -2.55
CA VAL A 421 -3.69 1.32 -2.12
C VAL A 421 -3.48 0.33 -0.97
N GLU A 422 -4.49 0.16 -0.14
CA GLU A 422 -4.52 -0.77 0.99
C GLU A 422 -4.52 -2.25 0.59
N GLN A 423 -5.22 -2.59 -0.49
CA GLN A 423 -5.27 -3.94 -1.01
C GLN A 423 -3.94 -4.34 -1.67
N ILE A 424 -3.22 -3.35 -2.20
CA ILE A 424 -1.85 -3.52 -2.66
C ILE A 424 -0.92 -3.70 -1.44
N GLY A 425 -1.12 -2.92 -0.38
CA GLY A 425 -0.42 -3.09 0.90
C GLY A 425 -0.48 -4.51 1.48
N SER A 426 -1.64 -5.17 1.45
CA SER A 426 -1.80 -6.56 1.90
C SER A 426 -1.19 -7.59 0.93
N VAL A 427 -1.12 -7.31 -0.37
CA VAL A 427 -0.34 -8.11 -1.32
C VAL A 427 1.13 -8.08 -0.94
N TYR A 428 1.63 -6.90 -0.59
CA TYR A 428 3.01 -6.75 -0.15
C TYR A 428 3.30 -7.38 1.20
N GLU A 429 2.38 -7.27 2.18
CA GLU A 429 2.47 -8.06 3.42
C GLU A 429 2.67 -9.55 3.11
N GLY A 430 2.00 -10.05 2.06
CA GLY A 430 2.13 -11.42 1.56
C GLY A 430 3.54 -11.80 1.10
N ILE A 431 4.28 -10.90 0.45
CA ILE A 431 5.61 -11.20 -0.09
C ILE A 431 6.76 -10.81 0.84
N MET A 432 6.51 -10.04 1.90
CA MET A 432 7.54 -9.58 2.84
C MET A 432 7.97 -10.67 3.82
N GLY A 433 9.24 -10.59 4.26
CA GLY A 433 9.81 -11.48 5.28
C GLY A 433 10.40 -12.79 4.70
N TYR A 434 10.93 -12.74 3.49
CA TYR A 434 11.73 -13.81 2.91
C TYR A 434 13.16 -13.32 2.69
N ALA A 435 14.10 -14.26 2.67
CA ALA A 435 15.46 -14.03 2.21
C ALA A 435 15.75 -15.01 1.09
N VAL A 436 16.45 -14.58 0.04
CA VAL A 436 16.99 -15.51 -0.95
C VAL A 436 18.14 -16.28 -0.31
N ARG A 437 18.15 -17.60 -0.51
CA ARG A 437 19.26 -18.45 -0.09
C ARG A 437 19.59 -19.43 -1.18
N ARG A 438 20.89 -19.71 -1.36
CA ARG A 438 21.36 -20.85 -2.13
C ARG A 438 21.39 -22.08 -1.23
N ILE A 439 20.72 -23.16 -1.64
CA ILE A 439 20.77 -24.44 -0.94
C ILE A 439 21.86 -25.33 -1.56
N PRO A 440 22.89 -25.75 -0.81
CA PRO A 440 23.99 -26.54 -1.36
C PRO A 440 23.53 -27.89 -1.93
N GLY A 441 22.67 -28.63 -1.20
CA GLY A 441 22.16 -29.93 -1.63
C GLY A 441 20.87 -29.87 -2.44
N ARG A 442 20.40 -31.03 -2.91
CA ARG A 442 19.06 -31.12 -3.52
C ARG A 442 18.00 -30.72 -2.51
N CYS A 443 17.00 -29.94 -2.92
CA CYS A 443 16.05 -29.36 -1.97
C CYS A 443 14.58 -29.50 -2.37
N ILE A 444 13.70 -29.44 -1.38
CA ILE A 444 12.23 -29.43 -1.57
C ILE A 444 11.59 -28.35 -0.70
N GLY A 445 10.48 -27.78 -1.14
CA GLY A 445 9.66 -26.88 -0.35
C GLY A 445 8.61 -27.64 0.45
N LEU A 446 8.61 -27.46 1.77
CA LEU A 446 7.61 -28.03 2.68
C LEU A 446 6.62 -26.96 3.16
N LYS A 447 5.34 -27.34 3.23
CA LYS A 447 4.26 -26.56 3.85
C LYS A 447 4.48 -26.52 5.36
N SER A 448 4.89 -25.37 5.84
CA SER A 448 5.16 -25.05 7.24
C SER A 448 4.01 -24.24 7.83
N LYS A 449 3.72 -24.43 9.12
CA LYS A 449 2.79 -23.58 9.88
C LYS A 449 3.40 -23.28 11.25
N PRO A 450 4.30 -22.28 11.34
CA PRO A 450 4.92 -21.87 12.60
C PRO A 450 3.87 -21.49 13.64
N GLN A 451 4.23 -21.60 14.93
CA GLN A 451 3.34 -21.27 16.03
C GLN A 451 2.99 -19.77 15.99
N GLY A 452 1.70 -19.45 15.83
CA GLY A 452 1.21 -18.07 15.65
C GLY A 452 0.96 -17.66 14.20
N ALA A 453 1.53 -18.37 13.22
CA ALA A 453 1.32 -18.08 11.80
C ALA A 453 -0.11 -18.43 11.34
N LYS A 454 -0.80 -17.45 10.73
CA LYS A 454 -2.18 -17.59 10.23
C LYS A 454 -2.23 -18.38 8.91
N LYS A 455 -1.25 -18.16 8.01
CA LYS A 455 -1.12 -18.84 6.72
C LYS A 455 -0.04 -19.92 6.78
N GLN A 456 -0.20 -20.95 5.95
CA GLN A 456 0.91 -21.88 5.67
C GLN A 456 1.95 -21.14 4.83
N ILE A 457 3.21 -21.30 5.20
CA ILE A 457 4.35 -20.78 4.43
C ILE A 457 5.13 -21.96 3.85
N THR A 458 6.02 -21.68 2.90
CA THR A 458 6.90 -22.70 2.33
C THR A 458 8.30 -22.51 2.89
N THR A 459 8.85 -23.57 3.46
CA THR A 459 10.23 -23.62 3.92
C THR A 459 10.99 -24.58 3.03
N ALA A 460 12.08 -24.12 2.40
CA ALA A 460 12.95 -25.00 1.64
C ALA A 460 13.81 -25.83 2.60
N VAL A 461 13.96 -27.11 2.30
CA VAL A 461 14.73 -28.07 3.10
C VAL A 461 15.71 -28.79 2.21
N ASP A 462 16.96 -28.82 2.65
CA ASP A 462 18.07 -29.56 2.05
C ASP A 462 17.93 -31.05 2.38
N LEU A 463 17.77 -31.87 1.33
CA LEU A 463 17.60 -33.32 1.45
C LEU A 463 18.91 -34.00 1.85
N ASP A 464 20.05 -33.50 1.39
CA ASP A 464 21.36 -34.07 1.66
C ASP A 464 21.71 -33.85 3.14
N ALA A 465 21.51 -32.63 3.64
CA ALA A 465 21.68 -32.31 5.06
C ALA A 465 20.72 -33.12 5.96
N LEU A 466 19.49 -33.36 5.51
CA LEU A 466 18.55 -34.24 6.21
C LEU A 466 19.05 -35.70 6.25
N LEU A 467 19.61 -36.22 5.15
CA LEU A 467 20.15 -37.59 5.11
C LEU A 467 21.35 -37.77 6.05
N GLU A 468 22.25 -36.79 6.12
CA GLU A 468 23.39 -36.79 7.04
C GLU A 468 22.97 -36.78 8.51
N MET A 469 21.80 -36.21 8.81
CA MET A 469 21.28 -36.17 10.18
C MET A 469 20.81 -37.55 10.66
N PRO A 470 21.07 -37.93 11.93
CA PRO A 470 20.51 -39.15 12.50
C PRO A 470 18.98 -39.19 12.36
N GLY A 471 18.43 -40.27 11.79
CA GLY A 471 16.99 -40.39 11.51
C GLY A 471 16.07 -40.13 12.70
N ALA A 472 16.54 -40.40 13.93
CA ALA A 472 15.79 -40.11 15.15
C ALA A 472 15.61 -38.60 15.45
N LYS A 473 16.51 -37.74 14.94
CA LYS A 473 16.50 -36.29 15.17
C LYS A 473 15.79 -35.51 14.06
N ARG A 474 15.65 -36.08 12.86
CA ARG A 474 15.06 -35.40 11.69
C ARG A 474 13.66 -34.86 11.93
N LYS A 475 12.83 -35.58 12.71
CA LYS A 475 11.47 -35.14 13.05
C LYS A 475 11.48 -33.86 13.90
N GLU A 476 12.25 -33.88 14.99
CA GLU A 476 12.39 -32.75 15.92
C GLU A 476 12.94 -31.53 15.17
N TRP A 477 13.97 -31.73 14.35
CA TRP A 477 14.54 -30.67 13.52
C TRP A 477 13.52 -30.07 12.52
N LEU A 478 12.71 -30.89 11.85
CA LEU A 478 11.67 -30.38 10.94
C LEU A 478 10.56 -29.60 11.67
N GLU A 479 10.26 -29.99 12.91
CA GLU A 479 9.28 -29.29 13.73
C GLU A 479 9.83 -27.95 14.23
N ASP A 480 11.08 -27.92 14.69
CA ASP A 480 11.71 -26.74 15.28
C ASP A 480 12.21 -25.74 14.22
N GLU A 481 13.00 -26.21 13.25
CA GLU A 481 13.69 -25.35 12.27
C GLU A 481 12.84 -25.06 11.04
N ALA A 482 12.06 -26.05 10.58
CA ALA A 482 11.22 -25.93 9.40
C ALA A 482 9.74 -25.66 9.72
N GLY A 483 9.32 -25.71 11.00
CA GLY A 483 7.92 -25.48 11.41
C GLY A 483 6.91 -26.45 10.79
N THR A 484 7.35 -27.66 10.44
CA THR A 484 6.56 -28.62 9.66
C THR A 484 6.19 -29.83 10.50
N LEU A 485 4.92 -29.89 10.92
CA LEU A 485 4.37 -31.02 11.67
C LEU A 485 4.07 -32.21 10.76
N LEU A 486 4.64 -33.37 11.03
CA LEU A 486 4.46 -34.58 10.21
C LEU A 486 3.38 -35.52 10.77
N PRO A 487 2.57 -36.16 9.90
CA PRO A 487 1.71 -37.28 10.32
C PRO A 487 2.53 -38.45 10.90
N PRO A 488 1.97 -39.26 11.83
CA PRO A 488 2.71 -40.34 12.50
C PRO A 488 3.36 -41.36 11.55
N LYS A 489 2.67 -41.69 10.45
CA LYS A 489 3.18 -42.60 9.41
C LYS A 489 4.40 -42.00 8.68
N SER A 490 4.31 -40.74 8.28
CA SER A 490 5.41 -40.00 7.66
C SER A 490 6.62 -39.86 8.58
N ALA A 491 6.40 -39.58 9.88
CA ALA A 491 7.48 -39.49 10.85
C ALA A 491 8.23 -40.82 11.03
N THR A 492 7.52 -41.95 10.94
CA THR A 492 8.13 -43.29 11.00
C THR A 492 8.95 -43.57 9.75
N ALA A 493 8.40 -43.28 8.56
CA ALA A 493 9.10 -43.43 7.28
C ALA A 493 10.34 -42.54 7.19
N LEU A 494 10.26 -41.29 7.66
CA LEU A 494 11.37 -40.33 7.70
C LEU A 494 12.56 -40.84 8.53
N LYS A 495 12.26 -41.53 9.65
CA LYS A 495 13.27 -42.08 10.55
C LYS A 495 14.08 -43.20 9.90
N THR A 496 13.45 -43.98 9.02
CA THR A 496 14.06 -45.14 8.36
C THR A 496 14.58 -44.85 6.95
N ALA A 497 14.28 -43.67 6.38
CA ALA A 497 14.73 -43.27 5.07
C ALA A 497 16.26 -43.18 4.99
N ASP A 498 16.84 -43.84 3.99
CA ASP A 498 18.28 -43.95 3.72
C ASP A 498 18.68 -43.39 2.34
N THR A 499 17.70 -42.97 1.54
CA THR A 499 17.86 -42.39 0.21
C THR A 499 17.01 -41.12 0.07
N GLU A 500 17.38 -40.23 -0.85
CA GLU A 500 16.64 -39.00 -1.12
C GLU A 500 15.19 -39.28 -1.55
N ASP A 501 14.98 -40.28 -2.41
CA ASP A 501 13.63 -40.67 -2.87
C ASP A 501 12.76 -41.15 -1.71
N ALA A 502 13.34 -41.90 -0.76
CA ALA A 502 12.63 -42.31 0.46
C ALA A 502 12.30 -41.13 1.39
N LEU A 503 13.16 -40.10 1.46
CA LEU A 503 12.83 -38.85 2.17
C LEU A 503 11.69 -38.11 1.49
N VAL A 504 11.74 -37.95 0.17
CA VAL A 504 10.70 -37.28 -0.62
C VAL A 504 9.35 -37.99 -0.47
N GLU A 505 9.33 -39.32 -0.49
CA GLU A 505 8.11 -40.10 -0.26
C GLU A 505 7.57 -39.90 1.17
N ALA A 506 8.44 -39.96 2.18
CA ALA A 506 8.06 -39.73 3.57
C ALA A 506 7.46 -38.32 3.79
N LEU A 507 8.00 -37.32 3.09
CA LEU A 507 7.61 -35.91 3.18
C LEU A 507 6.49 -35.51 2.20
N ALA A 508 6.11 -36.37 1.26
CA ALA A 508 5.13 -36.11 0.22
C ALA A 508 3.82 -35.42 0.69
N PRO A 509 3.22 -35.77 1.86
CA PRO A 509 2.01 -35.11 2.36
C PRO A 509 2.19 -33.62 2.71
N ARG A 510 3.43 -33.16 2.85
CA ARG A 510 3.79 -31.78 3.22
C ARG A 510 4.50 -31.02 2.11
N ILE A 511 4.86 -31.64 0.99
CA ILE A 511 5.51 -30.92 -0.12
C ILE A 511 4.56 -29.86 -0.69
N ASN A 512 5.04 -28.63 -0.82
CA ASN A 512 4.28 -27.58 -1.50
C ASN A 512 4.40 -27.72 -3.01
N ARG A 513 3.53 -28.53 -3.61
CA ARG A 513 3.51 -28.81 -5.04
C ARG A 513 3.12 -27.62 -5.94
N GLU A 514 2.58 -26.54 -5.37
CA GLU A 514 2.22 -25.35 -6.15
C GLU A 514 3.47 -24.54 -6.54
N LEU A 515 4.47 -24.53 -5.66
CA LEU A 515 5.74 -23.81 -5.83
C LEU A 515 6.89 -24.75 -6.21
N PHE A 516 6.82 -26.02 -5.82
CA PHE A 516 7.83 -27.04 -6.10
C PHE A 516 7.19 -28.19 -6.88
N ASP A 517 7.37 -28.20 -8.21
CA ASP A 517 6.92 -29.30 -9.08
C ASP A 517 7.71 -30.61 -8.85
N GLY A 518 8.79 -30.55 -8.06
CA GLY A 518 9.63 -31.65 -7.64
C GLY A 518 10.86 -31.17 -6.86
N PRO A 519 11.77 -32.09 -6.46
CA PRO A 519 13.05 -31.71 -5.87
C PRO A 519 13.88 -30.87 -6.83
N GLN A 520 14.41 -29.76 -6.35
CA GLN A 520 15.30 -28.88 -7.10
C GLN A 520 16.74 -29.37 -7.00
N ALA A 521 17.57 -28.98 -7.97
CA ALA A 521 18.97 -29.39 -8.03
C ALA A 521 19.80 -28.74 -6.91
N ALA A 522 20.94 -29.36 -6.59
CA ALA A 522 21.96 -28.78 -5.73
C ALA A 522 22.38 -27.38 -6.24
N GLY A 523 22.51 -26.42 -5.34
CA GLY A 523 22.86 -25.03 -5.67
C GLY A 523 21.69 -24.15 -6.11
N SER A 524 20.44 -24.62 -6.03
CA SER A 524 19.26 -23.82 -6.41
C SER A 524 19.01 -22.66 -5.43
N LEU A 525 18.50 -21.55 -5.97
CA LEU A 525 18.06 -20.40 -5.19
C LEU A 525 16.62 -20.59 -4.73
N VAL A 526 16.35 -20.28 -3.46
CA VAL A 526 15.03 -20.43 -2.84
C VAL A 526 14.70 -19.23 -1.97
N PHE A 527 13.41 -18.92 -1.82
CA PHE A 527 12.95 -18.03 -0.75
C PHE A 527 12.81 -18.79 0.56
N GLN A 528 13.59 -18.36 1.56
CA GLN A 528 13.53 -18.88 2.92
C GLN A 528 12.79 -17.88 3.82
N PRO A 529 11.74 -18.29 4.56
CA PRO A 529 11.06 -17.40 5.49
C PRO A 529 11.98 -16.95 6.63
N THR A 530 12.04 -15.64 6.86
CA THR A 530 12.77 -15.05 8.00
C THR A 530 12.02 -15.27 9.32
N GLU A 531 12.67 -15.01 10.46
CA GLU A 531 11.99 -15.07 11.76
C GLU A 531 10.81 -14.12 11.86
N GLU A 532 10.91 -12.92 11.25
CA GLU A 532 9.85 -11.93 11.22
C GLU A 532 8.58 -12.50 10.56
N ARG A 533 8.74 -13.20 9.44
CA ARG A 533 7.64 -13.87 8.73
C ARG A 533 7.03 -15.00 9.55
N ARG A 534 7.86 -15.77 10.27
CA ARG A 534 7.40 -16.88 11.12
C ARG A 534 6.55 -16.40 12.31
N ARG A 535 6.83 -15.19 12.83
CA ARG A 535 6.16 -14.60 14.01
C ARG A 535 4.89 -13.80 13.68
N SER A 536 4.54 -13.63 12.41
CA SER A 536 3.32 -12.98 11.89
C SER A 536 3.06 -11.53 12.35
N GLY A 537 4.10 -10.78 12.72
CA GLY A 537 3.95 -9.47 13.37
C GLY A 537 3.64 -8.28 12.44
N SER A 538 3.95 -8.41 11.15
CA SER A 538 3.78 -7.33 10.17
C SER A 538 2.37 -7.40 9.60
N HIS A 539 1.48 -6.49 10.02
CA HIS A 539 0.09 -6.43 9.57
C HIS A 539 -0.22 -5.08 8.94
N TYR A 540 -0.71 -5.10 7.70
CA TYR A 540 -1.24 -3.92 7.05
C TYR A 540 -2.48 -3.42 7.80
N THR A 541 -2.52 -2.12 8.11
CA THR A 541 -3.62 -1.54 8.90
C THR A 541 -4.75 -1.10 7.98
N PRO A 542 -5.96 -1.71 8.08
CA PRO A 542 -7.07 -1.40 7.18
C PRO A 542 -7.63 0.01 7.42
N ARG A 543 -8.25 0.59 6.40
CA ARG A 543 -8.83 1.94 6.47
C ARG A 543 -9.87 2.17 7.53
N SER A 544 -10.66 1.15 7.82
CA SER A 544 -11.62 1.15 8.92
C SER A 544 -10.98 1.40 10.29
N LEU A 545 -9.65 1.24 10.41
CA LEU A 545 -8.85 1.66 11.56
C LEU A 545 -8.07 2.96 11.30
N THR A 546 -7.41 3.13 10.16
CA THR A 546 -6.55 4.31 9.93
C THR A 546 -7.35 5.62 9.94
N ARG A 547 -8.49 5.69 9.24
CA ARG A 547 -9.29 6.93 9.11
C ARG A 547 -9.75 7.46 10.48
N PRO A 548 -10.46 6.69 11.33
CA PRO A 548 -10.87 7.19 12.64
C PRO A 548 -9.69 7.57 13.53
N ILE A 549 -8.53 6.93 13.40
CA ILE A 549 -7.35 7.24 14.20
C ILE A 549 -6.74 8.57 13.77
N VAL A 550 -6.61 8.81 12.47
CA VAL A 550 -6.09 10.07 11.92
C VAL A 550 -7.00 11.24 12.29
N GLU A 551 -8.31 11.11 12.08
CA GLU A 551 -9.30 12.14 12.43
C GLU A 551 -9.24 12.49 13.92
N GLU A 552 -9.24 11.48 14.77
CA GLU A 552 -9.19 11.66 16.22
C GLU A 552 -7.85 12.24 16.68
N ALA A 553 -6.73 11.86 16.05
CA ALA A 553 -5.39 12.39 16.32
C ALA A 553 -5.29 13.89 16.02
N LEU A 554 -5.99 14.34 14.96
CA LEU A 554 -6.05 15.74 14.53
C LEU A 554 -7.14 16.54 15.24
N ARG A 555 -8.08 15.91 15.98
CA ARG A 555 -9.19 16.62 16.63
C ARG A 555 -8.74 17.81 17.48
N PRO A 556 -7.75 17.71 18.39
CA PRO A 556 -7.36 18.86 19.20
C PRO A 556 -6.77 20.01 18.37
N TRP A 557 -6.20 19.73 17.19
CA TRP A 557 -5.75 20.77 16.27
C TRP A 557 -6.95 21.41 15.54
N MET A 558 -7.91 20.59 15.06
CA MET A 558 -9.15 21.07 14.46
C MET A 558 -9.96 21.97 15.39
N GLU A 559 -10.07 21.61 16.67
CA GLU A 559 -10.76 22.41 17.70
C GLU A 559 -10.10 23.77 17.90
N ARG A 560 -8.76 23.87 17.82
CA ARG A 560 -8.04 25.15 17.91
C ARG A 560 -8.25 26.05 16.70
N CYS A 561 -8.57 25.46 15.55
CA CYS A 561 -8.89 26.15 14.31
C CYS A 561 -10.40 26.39 14.13
N ASP A 562 -11.21 26.28 15.20
CA ASP A 562 -12.67 26.40 15.16
C ASP A 562 -13.34 25.51 14.08
N HIS A 563 -12.74 24.33 13.82
CA HIS A 563 -13.13 23.38 12.77
C HIS A 563 -13.14 23.95 11.34
N LYS A 564 -12.50 25.10 11.13
CA LYS A 564 -12.38 25.78 9.83
C LYS A 564 -10.93 26.18 9.57
N PRO A 565 -10.00 25.22 9.47
CA PRO A 565 -8.61 25.54 9.21
C PRO A 565 -8.46 26.22 7.84
N THR A 566 -7.47 27.11 7.75
CA THR A 566 -7.10 27.77 6.48
C THR A 566 -6.20 26.86 5.65
N ALA A 567 -6.09 27.12 4.34
CA ALA A 567 -5.21 26.34 3.47
C ALA A 567 -3.75 26.36 3.97
N ALA A 568 -3.27 27.53 4.41
CA ALA A 568 -1.93 27.70 4.96
C ALA A 568 -1.71 26.91 6.27
N GLN A 569 -2.71 26.86 7.16
CA GLN A 569 -2.61 26.09 8.39
C GLN A 569 -2.55 24.59 8.15
N ILE A 570 -3.24 24.09 7.12
CA ILE A 570 -3.21 22.67 6.74
C ILE A 570 -1.82 22.31 6.18
N LEU A 571 -1.30 23.11 5.25
CA LEU A 571 -0.01 22.85 4.57
C LEU A 571 1.22 22.98 5.49
N ASP A 572 1.07 23.65 6.65
CA ASP A 572 2.15 23.77 7.64
C ASP A 572 2.26 22.54 8.57
N LEU A 573 1.26 21.66 8.61
CA LEU A 573 1.26 20.48 9.48
C LEU A 573 2.42 19.53 9.17
N LYS A 574 3.04 18.98 10.21
CA LYS A 574 4.07 17.93 10.12
C LYS A 574 3.57 16.66 10.80
N ILE A 575 3.12 15.70 9.99
CA ILE A 575 2.55 14.42 10.43
C ILE A 575 3.54 13.29 10.15
N CYS A 576 3.85 12.49 11.16
CA CYS A 576 4.81 11.39 11.03
C CYS A 576 4.22 10.02 11.39
N ASP A 577 4.53 9.01 10.59
CA ASP A 577 4.43 7.61 10.99
C ASP A 577 5.82 7.03 11.32
N PRO A 578 6.09 6.66 12.60
CA PRO A 578 7.42 6.24 13.04
C PRO A 578 7.75 4.78 12.69
N ALA A 579 6.78 4.03 12.17
CA ALA A 579 6.94 2.65 11.74
C ALA A 579 5.96 2.41 10.58
N MET A 580 6.19 3.16 9.49
CA MET A 580 5.18 3.39 8.46
C MET A 580 4.74 2.15 7.71
N GLY A 581 5.55 1.08 7.71
CA GLY A 581 5.29 -0.07 6.86
C GLY A 581 5.13 0.39 5.40
N SER A 582 4.09 -0.07 4.72
CA SER A 582 3.78 0.38 3.37
C SER A 582 3.05 1.74 3.30
N GLY A 583 3.01 2.52 4.38
CA GLY A 583 2.49 3.89 4.38
C GLY A 583 0.98 4.04 4.58
N ALA A 584 0.28 3.06 5.16
CA ALA A 584 -1.19 3.08 5.33
C ALA A 584 -1.71 4.35 6.04
N PHE A 585 -1.08 4.76 7.14
CA PHE A 585 -1.45 5.98 7.85
C PHE A 585 -1.06 7.25 7.10
N LEU A 586 0.03 7.22 6.33
CA LEU A 586 0.44 8.35 5.50
C LEU A 586 -0.56 8.59 4.37
N VAL A 587 -0.97 7.53 3.67
CA VAL A 587 -2.00 7.58 2.63
C VAL A 587 -3.32 8.12 3.18
N GLU A 588 -3.77 7.65 4.34
CA GLU A 588 -5.01 8.14 4.92
C GLU A 588 -4.88 9.59 5.45
N SER A 589 -3.73 9.95 6.02
CA SER A 589 -3.44 11.35 6.36
C SER A 589 -3.45 12.25 5.13
N CYS A 590 -2.92 11.76 4.00
CA CYS A 590 -2.95 12.46 2.71
C CYS A 590 -4.39 12.75 2.28
N ARG A 591 -5.24 11.72 2.27
CA ARG A 591 -6.66 11.84 1.87
C ARG A 591 -7.42 12.80 2.78
N TYR A 592 -7.32 12.59 4.08
CA TYR A 592 -8.05 13.41 5.06
C TYR A 592 -7.65 14.88 4.97
N LEU A 593 -6.35 15.19 4.95
CA LEU A 593 -5.89 16.57 4.84
C LEU A 593 -6.20 17.18 3.47
N ALA A 594 -6.16 16.40 2.38
CA ALA A 594 -6.51 16.89 1.05
C ALA A 594 -8.00 17.26 0.95
N GLU A 595 -8.89 16.47 1.56
CA GLU A 595 -10.32 16.82 1.68
C GLU A 595 -10.51 18.12 2.48
N LEU A 596 -9.78 18.30 3.59
CA LEU A 596 -9.82 19.54 4.36
C LEU A 596 -9.26 20.73 3.58
N LEU A 597 -8.23 20.51 2.77
CA LEU A 597 -7.59 21.53 1.94
C LEU A 597 -8.50 21.98 0.79
N GLU A 598 -9.16 21.03 0.11
CA GLU A 598 -10.20 21.31 -0.88
C GLU A 598 -11.33 22.14 -0.26
N GLN A 599 -11.81 21.76 0.93
CA GLN A 599 -12.83 22.52 1.66
C GLN A 599 -12.35 23.92 2.07
N ALA A 600 -11.06 24.08 2.38
CA ALA A 600 -10.49 25.39 2.68
C ALA A 600 -10.45 26.28 1.42
N TRP A 601 -10.04 25.73 0.28
CA TRP A 601 -10.07 26.43 -1.01
C TRP A 601 -11.48 26.78 -1.47
N ALA A 602 -12.49 25.96 -1.15
CA ALA A 602 -13.88 26.32 -1.42
C ALA A 602 -14.32 27.58 -0.65
N ARG A 603 -13.76 27.84 0.53
CA ARG A 603 -14.04 29.04 1.33
C ARG A 603 -13.18 30.25 0.96
N GLU A 604 -11.90 30.02 0.66
CA GLU A 604 -10.88 31.07 0.44
C GLU A 604 -10.70 31.43 -1.04
N GLY A 605 -11.22 30.59 -1.94
CA GLY A 605 -10.96 30.61 -3.37
C GLY A 605 -9.83 29.66 -3.77
N LEU A 606 -9.91 29.13 -5.00
CA LEU A 606 -8.90 28.21 -5.53
C LEU A 606 -7.49 28.84 -5.54
N PRO A 607 -6.43 28.04 -5.35
CA PRO A 607 -5.05 28.49 -5.47
C PRO A 607 -4.77 29.01 -6.88
N ALA A 608 -3.81 29.94 -7.01
CA ALA A 608 -3.44 30.53 -8.30
C ALA A 608 -3.04 29.47 -9.35
N ALA A 609 -2.45 28.36 -8.91
CA ALA A 609 -2.08 27.22 -9.76
C ALA A 609 -3.27 26.61 -10.53
N LEU A 610 -4.47 26.60 -9.95
CA LEU A 610 -5.68 26.04 -10.55
C LEU A 610 -6.51 27.09 -11.32
N LYS A 611 -6.12 28.37 -11.29
CA LYS A 611 -6.82 29.47 -11.96
C LYS A 611 -6.30 29.66 -13.41
N PRO A 612 -7.03 30.39 -14.28
CA PRO A 612 -6.57 30.67 -15.64
C PRO A 612 -5.15 31.26 -15.68
N GLY A 613 -4.27 30.65 -16.48
CA GLY A 613 -2.84 30.99 -16.54
C GLY A 613 -1.96 30.31 -15.47
N GLY A 614 -2.56 29.53 -14.57
CA GLY A 614 -1.86 28.69 -13.60
C GLY A 614 -1.35 27.39 -14.21
N HIS A 615 -0.30 26.84 -13.61
CA HIS A 615 0.44 25.66 -14.09
C HIS A 615 -0.27 24.32 -13.85
N ALA A 616 -1.33 24.30 -13.04
CA ALA A 616 -2.16 23.12 -12.76
C ALA A 616 -3.61 23.31 -13.28
N LEU A 617 -3.81 24.24 -14.21
CA LEU A 617 -5.13 24.51 -14.78
C LEU A 617 -5.73 23.26 -15.43
N GLY A 618 -6.94 22.88 -14.99
CA GLY A 618 -7.67 21.71 -15.50
C GLY A 618 -7.44 20.42 -14.70
N GLU A 619 -6.53 20.42 -13.73
CA GLU A 619 -6.43 19.33 -12.75
C GLU A 619 -7.59 19.37 -11.75
N GLU A 620 -8.00 18.19 -11.28
CA GLU A 620 -8.99 18.11 -10.20
C GLU A 620 -8.40 18.69 -8.90
N PRO A 621 -9.10 19.62 -8.21
CA PRO A 621 -8.58 20.24 -6.99
C PRO A 621 -8.18 19.23 -5.92
N LEU A 622 -8.92 18.13 -5.75
CA LEU A 622 -8.58 17.11 -4.77
C LEU A 622 -7.26 16.39 -5.10
N ILE A 623 -6.99 16.09 -6.37
CA ILE A 623 -5.72 15.48 -6.81
C ILE A 623 -4.58 16.45 -6.53
N TYR A 624 -4.77 17.73 -6.88
CA TYR A 624 -3.77 18.77 -6.61
C TYR A 624 -3.51 18.94 -5.11
N ALA A 625 -4.56 18.90 -4.27
CA ALA A 625 -4.44 18.93 -2.83
C ALA A 625 -3.62 17.75 -2.29
N ARG A 626 -3.88 16.51 -2.76
CA ARG A 626 -3.13 15.32 -2.35
C ARG A 626 -1.64 15.45 -2.67
N ARG A 627 -1.29 16.00 -3.83
CA ARG A 627 0.12 16.26 -4.20
C ARG A 627 0.80 17.21 -3.21
N LEU A 628 0.18 18.34 -2.91
CA LEU A 628 0.74 19.32 -1.98
C LEU A 628 0.90 18.75 -0.56
N ILE A 629 -0.11 18.01 -0.08
CA ILE A 629 -0.06 17.36 1.23
C ILE A 629 1.05 16.32 1.29
N ALA A 630 1.16 15.44 0.29
CA ALA A 630 2.18 14.40 0.25
C ALA A 630 3.61 14.97 0.28
N GLN A 631 3.85 16.10 -0.40
CA GLN A 631 5.17 16.76 -0.41
C GLN A 631 5.45 17.51 0.89
N SER A 632 4.44 18.18 1.46
CA SER A 632 4.69 19.21 2.47
C SER A 632 4.44 18.75 3.91
N CYS A 633 3.58 17.74 4.10
CA CYS A 633 3.01 17.42 5.40
C CYS A 633 3.40 16.06 5.95
N LEU A 634 3.77 15.09 5.11
CA LEU A 634 3.85 13.69 5.48
C LEU A 634 5.29 13.22 5.62
N TYR A 635 5.59 12.58 6.74
CA TYR A 635 6.91 12.06 7.09
C TYR A 635 6.77 10.61 7.55
N GLY A 636 7.77 9.79 7.27
CA GLY A 636 7.70 8.38 7.59
C GLY A 636 9.06 7.78 7.87
N VAL A 637 9.10 6.83 8.80
CA VAL A 637 10.30 6.04 9.09
C VAL A 637 9.93 4.57 9.10
N ASP A 638 10.76 3.75 8.45
CA ASP A 638 10.75 2.32 8.66
C ASP A 638 12.19 1.78 8.69
N LYS A 639 12.43 0.72 9.46
CA LYS A 639 13.75 0.06 9.49
C LYS A 639 14.00 -0.79 8.24
N ASN A 640 12.93 -1.17 7.54
CA ASN A 640 13.00 -2.02 6.36
C ASN A 640 12.99 -1.17 5.09
N PRO A 641 14.06 -1.18 4.27
CA PRO A 641 14.13 -0.37 3.05
C PRO A 641 13.02 -0.72 2.05
N PHE A 642 12.53 -1.96 2.04
CA PHE A 642 11.41 -2.35 1.19
C PHE A 642 10.09 -1.72 1.65
N ALA A 643 9.87 -1.58 2.96
CA ALA A 643 8.70 -0.88 3.48
C ALA A 643 8.72 0.61 3.09
N VAL A 644 9.89 1.25 3.14
CA VAL A 644 10.08 2.62 2.64
C VAL A 644 9.68 2.71 1.16
N ASN A 645 10.22 1.86 0.29
CA ASN A 645 9.88 1.87 -1.13
C ASN A 645 8.38 1.67 -1.39
N LEU A 646 7.73 0.83 -0.58
CA LEU A 646 6.28 0.62 -0.64
C LEU A 646 5.48 1.83 -0.19
N ALA A 647 5.96 2.57 0.80
CA ALA A 647 5.34 3.82 1.22
C ALA A 647 5.46 4.90 0.12
N HIS A 648 6.60 4.97 -0.60
CA HIS A 648 6.74 5.84 -1.78
C HIS A 648 5.69 5.51 -2.83
N LEU A 649 5.61 4.23 -3.23
CA LEU A 649 4.64 3.75 -4.20
C LEU A 649 3.21 4.08 -3.78
N SER A 650 2.86 3.81 -2.53
CA SER A 650 1.52 4.06 -1.98
C SER A 650 1.14 5.53 -2.01
N LEU A 651 2.08 6.43 -1.70
CA LEU A 651 1.88 7.87 -1.80
C LEU A 651 1.76 8.33 -3.25
N TRP A 652 2.58 7.79 -4.16
CA TRP A 652 2.48 8.12 -5.59
C TRP A 652 1.15 7.71 -6.19
N LEU A 653 0.63 6.52 -5.86
CA LEU A 653 -0.68 6.06 -6.33
C LEU A 653 -1.81 6.97 -5.88
N VAL A 654 -1.76 7.48 -4.64
CA VAL A 654 -2.82 8.38 -4.14
C VAL A 654 -2.68 9.82 -4.65
N SER A 655 -1.48 10.27 -4.99
CA SER A 655 -1.18 11.64 -5.48
C SER A 655 -0.87 11.72 -6.99
N LEU A 656 -1.17 10.67 -7.74
CA LEU A 656 -0.81 10.55 -9.15
C LEU A 656 -1.55 11.59 -9.99
N SER A 657 -0.83 12.27 -10.89
CA SER A 657 -1.39 13.19 -11.88
C SER A 657 -0.89 12.79 -13.27
N LYS A 658 -1.71 13.01 -14.29
CA LYS A 658 -1.40 12.68 -15.68
C LYS A 658 -0.25 13.53 -16.23
N ASP A 659 -0.25 14.81 -15.90
CA ASP A 659 0.58 15.84 -16.53
C ASP A 659 1.73 16.31 -15.62
N ALA A 660 2.06 15.56 -14.55
CA ALA A 660 3.08 15.95 -13.59
C ALA A 660 3.96 14.76 -13.17
N PRO A 661 5.24 15.00 -12.81
CA PRO A 661 6.13 13.95 -12.33
C PRO A 661 5.64 13.34 -11.01
N PHE A 662 6.29 12.25 -10.57
CA PHE A 662 6.03 11.69 -9.25
C PHE A 662 6.24 12.71 -8.14
N THR A 663 5.47 12.53 -7.07
CA THR A 663 5.54 13.41 -5.91
C THR A 663 6.87 13.15 -5.19
N PHE A 664 7.71 14.18 -5.08
CA PHE A 664 8.99 14.07 -4.39
C PHE A 664 8.80 13.93 -2.87
N VAL A 665 9.11 12.76 -2.32
CA VAL A 665 8.94 12.43 -0.88
C VAL A 665 10.22 11.89 -0.22
N ASP A 666 11.33 11.81 -0.96
CA ASP A 666 12.62 11.23 -0.53
C ASP A 666 13.25 11.98 0.66
N HIS A 667 12.96 13.28 0.78
CA HIS A 667 13.39 14.08 1.91
C HIS A 667 12.63 13.74 3.21
N ALA A 668 11.43 13.15 3.11
CA ALA A 668 10.50 12.96 4.24
C ALA A 668 10.26 11.49 4.62
N LEU A 669 10.51 10.54 3.73
CA LEU A 669 10.48 9.10 4.02
C LEU A 669 11.90 8.58 4.21
N LYS A 670 12.20 7.99 5.38
CA LYS A 670 13.56 7.59 5.77
C LYS A 670 13.65 6.11 6.16
N CYS A 671 14.74 5.47 5.77
CA CYS A 671 15.11 4.15 6.24
C CYS A 671 15.98 4.25 7.50
N GLY A 672 15.59 3.58 8.58
CA GLY A 672 16.35 3.52 9.82
C GLY A 672 15.52 3.10 11.04
N ASP A 673 16.19 2.78 12.15
CA ASP A 673 15.52 2.43 13.40
C ASP A 673 15.09 3.69 14.16
N SER A 674 13.77 3.93 14.21
CA SER A 674 13.13 5.03 14.95
C SER A 674 13.55 5.14 16.43
N LEU A 675 13.98 4.05 17.05
CA LEU A 675 14.40 3.98 18.46
C LEU A 675 15.92 4.04 18.64
N VAL A 676 16.72 3.97 17.58
CA VAL A 676 18.20 4.02 17.68
C VAL A 676 18.76 5.21 16.93
N GLY A 677 19.41 6.12 17.67
CA GLY A 677 20.08 7.29 17.12
C GLY A 677 20.33 8.36 18.18
N MET A 678 21.36 9.16 17.94
CA MET A 678 21.79 10.29 18.77
C MET A 678 21.03 11.58 18.45
N GLU A 679 20.89 12.46 19.44
CA GLU A 679 20.43 13.83 19.23
C GLU A 679 21.53 14.71 18.60
N ARG A 680 21.14 15.72 17.80
CA ARG A 680 22.09 16.67 17.20
C ARG A 680 22.92 17.37 18.27
N SER A 681 22.32 17.69 19.41
CA SER A 681 23.01 18.33 20.53
C SER A 681 24.10 17.44 21.15
N GLU A 682 23.91 16.12 21.19
CA GLU A 682 24.87 15.16 21.70
C GLU A 682 26.05 14.99 20.74
N ILE A 683 25.76 14.93 19.43
CA ILE A 683 26.78 14.88 18.37
C ILE A 683 27.64 16.16 18.41
N GLU A 684 27.00 17.33 18.42
CA GLU A 684 27.69 18.62 18.50
C GLU A 684 28.47 18.78 19.82
N ALA A 685 27.99 18.22 20.93
CA ALA A 685 28.70 18.24 22.21
C ALA A 685 29.97 17.38 22.16
N ALA A 686 29.91 16.22 21.50
CA ALA A 686 31.05 15.32 21.34
C ALA A 686 32.21 15.96 20.55
N LEU A 687 31.89 16.88 19.62
CA LEU A 687 32.88 17.56 18.78
C LEU A 687 33.61 18.72 19.49
N LYS A 688 33.08 19.27 20.59
CA LYS A 688 33.61 20.51 21.24
C LYS A 688 34.96 20.35 22.00
N GLY A 689 35.65 19.21 21.88
CA GLY A 689 36.79 18.81 22.72
C GLY A 689 38.19 19.31 22.34
N ALA A 690 38.45 19.83 21.14
CA ALA A 690 39.81 20.21 20.67
C ALA A 690 39.92 21.70 20.27
N SER A 691 41.05 22.36 20.56
CA SER A 691 41.18 23.83 20.46
C SER A 691 41.50 24.39 19.06
N LEU A 692 42.21 23.66 18.19
CA LEU A 692 42.61 24.16 16.87
C LEU A 692 41.63 23.81 15.74
N GLN A 693 40.83 22.74 15.90
CA GLN A 693 39.79 22.32 14.95
C GLN A 693 38.42 22.96 15.22
N ARG A 694 38.29 23.70 16.32
CA ARG A 694 37.03 24.30 16.76
C ARG A 694 36.50 25.37 15.81
N GLU A 695 37.37 26.17 15.20
CA GLU A 695 36.96 27.19 14.20
C GLU A 695 36.43 26.54 12.91
N LEU A 696 37.11 25.49 12.41
CA LEU A 696 36.65 24.72 11.26
C LEU A 696 35.30 24.03 11.54
N GLN A 697 35.12 23.47 12.73
CA GLN A 697 33.87 22.86 13.16
C GLN A 697 32.73 23.87 13.31
N ILE A 698 33.00 25.07 13.83
CA ILE A 698 31.99 26.13 13.94
C ILE A 698 31.55 26.59 12.55
N ASN A 699 32.50 26.82 11.63
CA ASN A 699 32.20 27.20 10.25
C ASN A 699 31.37 26.12 9.55
N TYR A 700 31.74 24.84 9.71
CA TYR A 700 30.98 23.72 9.17
C TYR A 700 29.54 23.67 9.72
N LEU A 701 29.35 23.85 11.04
CA LEU A 701 28.01 23.89 11.63
C LEU A 701 27.18 25.09 11.17
N GLU A 702 27.83 26.23 10.87
CA GLU A 702 27.17 27.39 10.26
C GLU A 702 26.80 27.13 8.79
N GLU A 703 27.66 26.50 8.00
CA GLU A 703 27.39 26.08 6.63
C GLU A 703 26.20 25.10 6.58
N VAL A 704 26.17 24.10 7.45
CA VAL A 704 25.03 23.17 7.58
C VAL A 704 23.74 23.94 7.85
N LYS A 705 23.74 24.93 8.75
CA LYS A 705 22.55 25.74 9.05
C LYS A 705 22.12 26.63 7.86
N GLN A 706 23.05 27.11 7.06
CA GLN A 706 22.72 27.89 5.87
C GLN A 706 22.12 27.00 4.78
N GLN A 707 22.69 25.82 4.55
CA GLN A 707 22.16 24.83 3.61
C GLN A 707 20.78 24.31 4.04
N GLU A 708 20.60 24.07 5.34
CA GLU A 708 19.34 23.70 6.00
C GLU A 708 18.20 24.65 5.56
N ALA A 709 18.38 25.96 5.72
CA ALA A 709 17.37 26.94 5.34
C ALA A 709 17.07 26.99 3.83
N LYS A 710 18.07 26.74 2.98
CA LYS A 710 17.94 26.78 1.51
C LYS A 710 17.18 25.58 0.97
N SER A 711 17.50 24.37 1.42
CA SER A 711 16.94 23.12 0.88
C SER A 711 15.46 22.94 1.21
N PHE A 712 14.97 23.43 2.36
CA PHE A 712 13.58 23.17 2.77
C PHE A 712 12.53 23.93 2.00
N ALA A 713 12.79 25.20 1.72
CA ALA A 713 11.89 25.98 0.87
C ALA A 713 11.71 25.30 -0.50
N LEU A 714 12.78 24.66 -0.99
CA LEU A 714 12.75 23.91 -2.24
C LEU A 714 11.98 22.59 -2.10
N PHE A 715 12.22 21.78 -1.07
CA PHE A 715 11.54 20.48 -0.91
C PHE A 715 10.01 20.61 -0.81
N HIS A 716 9.53 21.67 -0.14
CA HIS A 716 8.10 21.99 0.04
C HIS A 716 7.45 22.68 -1.16
N ALA A 717 8.21 23.06 -2.19
CA ALA A 717 7.67 23.67 -3.41
C ALA A 717 6.95 22.63 -4.28
N ASP A 718 5.91 23.02 -5.02
CA ASP A 718 5.17 22.11 -5.91
C ASP A 718 6.04 21.66 -7.11
N SER A 719 6.36 20.36 -7.18
CA SER A 719 7.08 19.77 -8.32
C SER A 719 6.18 19.58 -9.54
N ARG A 720 6.44 20.33 -10.61
CA ARG A 720 5.62 20.35 -11.84
C ARG A 720 6.38 19.99 -13.10
N SER A 721 7.70 19.96 -13.05
CA SER A 721 8.56 19.58 -14.16
C SER A 721 9.70 18.68 -13.69
N ASP A 722 10.29 17.97 -14.64
CA ASP A 722 11.50 17.17 -14.42
C ASP A 722 12.64 18.04 -13.88
N ALA A 723 12.71 19.31 -14.31
CA ALA A 723 13.69 20.27 -13.80
C ALA A 723 13.51 20.54 -12.29
N ASP A 724 12.27 20.65 -11.80
CA ASP A 724 12.00 20.86 -10.37
C ASP A 724 12.41 19.64 -9.55
N ASP A 725 12.09 18.44 -10.05
CA ASP A 725 12.44 17.17 -9.43
C ASP A 725 13.97 16.95 -9.38
N VAL A 726 14.67 17.19 -10.49
CA VAL A 726 16.15 17.16 -10.55
C VAL A 726 16.75 18.17 -9.56
N GLN A 727 16.20 19.39 -9.49
CA GLN A 727 16.69 20.40 -8.56
C GLN A 727 16.51 19.95 -7.09
N LYS A 728 15.38 19.32 -6.75
CA LYS A 728 15.15 18.76 -5.42
C LYS A 728 16.09 17.61 -5.09
N ARG A 729 16.33 16.68 -6.03
CA ARG A 729 17.30 15.59 -5.82
C ARG A 729 18.71 16.12 -5.60
N GLN A 730 19.17 17.05 -6.44
CA GLN A 730 20.47 17.70 -6.25
C GLN A 730 20.56 18.40 -4.89
N ALA A 731 19.52 19.11 -4.47
CA ALA A 731 19.51 19.74 -3.15
C ALA A 731 19.49 18.73 -1.99
N LEU A 732 18.89 17.55 -2.16
CA LEU A 732 18.94 16.45 -1.20
C LEU A 732 20.32 15.78 -1.16
N GLU A 733 20.96 15.57 -2.30
CA GLU A 733 22.34 15.07 -2.40
C GLU A 733 23.32 16.05 -1.74
N GLU A 734 23.21 17.35 -2.04
CA GLU A 734 23.99 18.40 -1.40
C GLU A 734 23.76 18.42 0.11
N TRP A 735 22.51 18.27 0.57
CA TRP A 735 22.19 18.18 2.00
C TRP A 735 22.85 16.96 2.64
N ASN A 736 22.70 15.77 2.06
CA ASN A 736 23.28 14.54 2.56
C ASN A 736 24.81 14.63 2.62
N ALA A 737 25.45 15.15 1.57
CA ALA A 737 26.89 15.38 1.54
C ALA A 737 27.34 16.38 2.62
N SER A 738 26.60 17.49 2.79
CA SER A 738 26.91 18.51 3.80
C SER A 738 26.76 18.00 5.23
N THR A 739 25.91 17.00 5.47
CA THR A 739 25.63 16.45 6.81
C THR A 739 26.27 15.08 7.06
N ALA A 740 26.91 14.49 6.06
CA ALA A 740 27.52 13.15 6.13
C ALA A 740 28.46 13.01 7.33
N TYR A 741 29.29 14.02 7.61
CA TYR A 741 30.20 13.98 8.75
C TYR A 741 29.46 13.89 10.09
N LEU A 742 28.38 14.66 10.29
CA LEU A 742 27.56 14.57 11.51
C LEU A 742 26.85 13.22 11.63
N HIS A 743 26.38 12.67 10.50
CA HIS A 743 25.79 11.33 10.44
C HIS A 743 26.80 10.26 10.86
N THR A 744 27.99 10.24 10.27
CA THR A 744 29.04 9.26 10.61
C THR A 744 29.47 9.38 12.08
N VAL A 745 29.59 10.61 12.62
CA VAL A 745 29.89 10.79 14.05
C VAL A 745 28.76 10.27 14.93
N GLY A 746 27.50 10.52 14.55
CA GLY A 746 26.33 9.94 15.22
C GLY A 746 26.36 8.41 15.21
N ASP A 747 26.65 7.80 14.06
CA ASP A 747 26.78 6.35 13.91
C ASP A 747 27.92 5.79 14.76
N LEU A 748 29.06 6.47 14.85
CA LEU A 748 30.18 6.06 15.70
C LEU A 748 29.83 6.09 17.19
N LEU A 749 29.04 7.09 17.63
CA LEU A 749 28.55 7.14 19.01
C LEU A 749 27.60 5.98 19.32
N VAL A 750 26.76 5.59 18.36
CA VAL A 750 25.91 4.40 18.45
C VAL A 750 26.76 3.14 18.43
N ALA A 751 27.74 3.04 17.53
CA ALA A 751 28.67 1.92 17.41
C ALA A 751 29.45 1.71 18.72
N ALA A 752 29.92 2.78 19.37
CA ALA A 752 30.59 2.69 20.66
C ALA A 752 29.72 2.01 21.73
N PHE A 753 28.40 2.24 21.70
CA PHE A 753 27.46 1.60 22.61
C PHE A 753 27.29 0.11 22.32
N PHE A 754 27.07 -0.27 21.06
CA PHE A 754 26.77 -1.65 20.67
C PHE A 754 28.01 -2.54 20.59
N ASN A 755 29.17 -1.98 20.23
CA ASN A 755 30.44 -2.69 20.23
C ASN A 755 30.96 -2.95 21.66
N GLY A 756 30.53 -2.13 22.63
CA GLY A 756 30.90 -2.25 24.04
C GLY A 756 29.99 -3.19 24.85
N LYS A 757 30.59 -4.15 25.57
CA LYS A 757 29.84 -5.14 26.38
C LYS A 757 29.36 -4.60 27.72
N LYS A 758 30.11 -3.68 28.33
CA LYS A 758 29.80 -3.10 29.66
C LYS A 758 29.85 -1.57 29.60
N PRO A 759 29.21 -0.86 30.55
CA PRO A 759 29.21 0.61 30.56
C PRO A 759 30.59 1.25 30.49
N LYS A 760 31.59 0.68 31.18
CA LYS A 760 32.98 1.17 31.12
C LYS A 760 33.60 0.98 29.73
N ASP A 761 33.33 -0.15 29.08
CA ASP A 761 33.86 -0.47 27.75
C ASP A 761 33.22 0.47 26.71
N ARG A 762 31.91 0.72 26.82
CA ARG A 762 31.18 1.67 25.96
C ARG A 762 31.75 3.09 26.06
N GLU A 763 32.03 3.56 27.27
CA GLU A 763 32.61 4.89 27.48
C GLU A 763 34.06 4.97 26.95
N GLN A 764 34.85 3.91 27.08
CA GLN A 764 36.20 3.85 26.51
C GLN A 764 36.15 3.89 24.97
N LEU A 765 35.34 3.02 24.34
CA LEU A 765 35.19 3.02 22.88
C LEU A 765 34.70 4.36 22.35
N LYS A 766 33.77 5.00 23.06
CA LYS A 766 33.30 6.34 22.73
C LYS A 766 34.46 7.35 22.73
N GLN A 767 35.34 7.31 23.74
CA GLN A 767 36.50 8.18 23.80
C GLN A 767 37.49 7.88 22.66
N ASP A 768 37.78 6.61 22.41
CA ASP A 768 38.70 6.17 21.36
C ASP A 768 38.22 6.61 19.97
N TYR A 769 36.93 6.40 19.66
CA TYR A 769 36.34 6.81 18.38
C TYR A 769 36.29 8.33 18.23
N LEU A 770 36.02 9.08 19.32
CA LEU A 770 36.01 10.54 19.29
C LEU A 770 37.41 11.13 19.12
N GLU A 771 38.45 10.52 19.69
CA GLU A 771 39.83 10.96 19.49
C GLU A 771 40.22 10.89 18.01
N VAL A 772 39.85 9.79 17.32
CA VAL A 772 40.02 9.64 15.87
C VAL A 772 39.13 10.61 15.09
N THR A 773 37.87 10.76 15.49
CA THR A 773 36.92 11.69 14.87
C THR A 773 37.47 13.10 14.78
N LEU A 774 38.08 13.57 15.87
CA LEU A 774 38.68 14.89 15.91
C LEU A 774 39.86 15.00 14.93
N GLN A 775 40.55 13.94 14.58
CA GLN A 775 41.68 13.98 13.63
C GLN A 775 41.25 13.99 12.16
N CYS A 776 40.00 13.64 11.85
CA CYS A 776 39.46 13.57 10.49
C CYS A 776 38.66 14.82 10.12
N SER A 777 38.78 15.27 8.86
CA SER A 777 38.09 16.46 8.35
C SER A 777 36.90 16.17 7.42
N SER A 778 36.63 14.90 7.09
CA SER A 778 35.53 14.48 6.21
C SER A 778 34.92 13.15 6.68
N ALA A 779 33.70 12.87 6.22
CA ALA A 779 33.01 11.61 6.49
C ALA A 779 33.75 10.42 5.88
N GLU A 780 34.18 10.52 4.62
CA GLU A 780 34.95 9.48 3.92
C GLU A 780 36.20 9.07 4.70
N SER A 781 36.99 10.05 5.17
CA SER A 781 38.18 9.77 5.99
C SER A 781 37.84 9.11 7.32
N LEU A 782 36.68 9.40 7.90
CA LEU A 782 36.22 8.74 9.13
C LEU A 782 35.82 7.31 8.86
N GLU A 783 35.05 7.07 7.81
CA GLU A 783 34.60 5.74 7.42
C GLU A 783 35.79 4.85 7.04
N ASP A 784 36.80 5.38 6.37
CA ASP A 784 38.02 4.64 6.04
C ASP A 784 38.81 4.20 7.30
N VAL A 785 38.95 5.10 8.28
CA VAL A 785 39.76 4.83 9.48
C VAL A 785 39.00 3.98 10.51
N LEU A 786 37.68 4.15 10.60
CA LEU A 786 36.80 3.46 11.53
C LEU A 786 35.80 2.53 10.81
N ALA A 787 36.24 1.93 9.71
CA ALA A 787 35.44 0.98 8.93
C ALA A 787 34.93 -0.18 9.79
N GLU A 788 35.82 -0.88 10.53
CA GLU A 788 35.43 -2.05 11.33
C GLU A 788 34.35 -1.76 12.39
N PRO A 789 34.44 -0.67 13.18
CA PRO A 789 33.36 -0.29 14.09
C PRO A 789 32.01 -0.03 13.41
N LEU A 790 32.02 0.61 12.23
CA LEU A 790 30.83 0.98 11.47
C LEU A 790 30.21 -0.22 10.75
N GLU A 791 31.02 -1.03 10.07
CA GLU A 791 30.61 -2.30 9.46
C GLU A 791 30.01 -3.24 10.50
N ARG A 792 30.59 -3.31 11.70
CA ARG A 792 30.03 -4.12 12.78
C ARG A 792 28.66 -3.62 13.26
N LEU A 793 28.43 -2.32 13.24
CA LEU A 793 27.13 -1.74 13.57
C LEU A 793 26.12 -2.01 12.45
N ARG A 794 26.47 -1.71 11.20
CA ARG A 794 25.57 -1.70 10.03
C ARG A 794 25.32 -3.11 9.49
N ASP A 795 26.36 -3.94 9.42
CA ASP A 795 26.38 -5.23 8.71
C ASP A 795 26.59 -6.43 9.65
N GLY A 796 26.66 -6.19 10.96
CA GLY A 796 26.71 -7.25 11.98
C GLY A 796 25.46 -8.14 12.01
N ASP A 797 25.49 -9.23 12.79
CA ASP A 797 24.30 -10.05 13.00
C ASP A 797 23.17 -9.20 13.59
N LYS A 798 22.11 -9.00 12.80
CA LYS A 798 20.99 -8.06 13.03
C LYS A 798 21.38 -6.59 13.03
N GLY A 799 22.26 -6.19 12.11
CA GLY A 799 22.77 -4.82 11.96
C GLY A 799 21.75 -3.69 12.14
N ILE A 800 22.25 -2.55 12.60
CA ILE A 800 21.47 -1.36 12.96
C ILE A 800 21.78 -0.26 11.96
N GLN A 801 20.73 0.22 11.30
CA GLN A 801 20.76 1.50 10.61
C GLN A 801 20.22 2.59 11.55
N SER A 802 21.11 3.43 12.06
CA SER A 802 20.73 4.53 12.97
C SER A 802 19.81 5.54 12.29
N LEU A 803 18.87 6.10 13.04
CA LEU A 803 18.13 7.29 12.65
C LEU A 803 18.36 8.46 13.63
N HIS A 804 19.16 9.42 13.18
CA HIS A 804 19.36 10.70 13.88
C HIS A 804 18.22 11.68 13.54
N TRP A 805 17.10 11.60 14.26
CA TRP A 805 15.86 12.35 13.97
C TRP A 805 16.05 13.82 13.58
N GLN A 806 16.90 14.57 14.30
CA GLN A 806 17.13 16.00 14.05
C GLN A 806 17.98 16.29 12.80
N LEU A 807 18.77 15.31 12.34
CA LEU A 807 19.50 15.39 11.06
C LEU A 807 18.65 14.83 9.91
N ALA A 808 17.79 13.86 10.18
CA ALA A 808 16.90 13.25 9.21
C ALA A 808 15.71 14.15 8.83
N PHE A 809 15.16 14.92 9.79
CA PHE A 809 14.01 15.82 9.61
C PHE A 809 14.29 17.25 10.08
N PRO A 810 15.34 17.88 9.52
CA PRO A 810 15.79 19.19 9.95
C PRO A 810 14.74 20.30 9.79
N ASP A 811 13.83 20.22 8.82
CA ASP A 811 12.73 21.18 8.65
C ASP A 811 11.68 21.13 9.79
N VAL A 812 11.49 19.94 10.38
CA VAL A 812 10.60 19.73 11.54
C VAL A 812 11.24 20.25 12.83
N PHE A 813 12.57 20.12 12.97
CA PHE A 813 13.29 20.47 14.20
C PHE A 813 13.99 21.84 14.14
N GLY A 814 14.13 22.44 12.96
CA GLY A 814 14.70 23.77 12.73
C GLY A 814 13.67 24.90 12.75
N ARG A 815 12.37 24.58 12.76
CA ARG A 815 11.28 25.57 12.85
C ARG A 815 11.20 26.21 14.26
N PRO A 816 10.55 27.38 14.42
CA PRO A 816 10.48 28.09 15.71
C PRO A 816 9.93 27.25 16.87
N GLU A 817 8.94 26.39 16.60
CA GLU A 817 8.42 25.38 17.53
C GLU A 817 8.85 23.97 17.10
N PRO A 818 10.01 23.47 17.55
CA PRO A 818 10.58 22.23 17.04
C PRO A 818 9.75 21.00 17.42
N GLY A 819 9.73 20.01 16.53
CA GLY A 819 9.07 18.72 16.71
C GLY A 819 7.81 18.56 15.87
N PHE A 820 7.26 17.35 15.77
CA PHE A 820 6.10 17.04 14.93
C PHE A 820 4.78 17.58 15.50
N ASP A 821 3.84 17.90 14.63
CA ASP A 821 2.47 18.26 14.98
C ASP A 821 1.67 17.05 15.42
N VAL A 822 1.79 15.97 14.64
CA VAL A 822 1.05 14.73 14.87
C VAL A 822 1.93 13.51 14.61
N PHE A 823 1.84 12.50 15.47
CA PHE A 823 2.27 11.14 15.13
C PHE A 823 1.05 10.23 14.95
N VAL A 824 1.01 9.44 13.89
CA VAL A 824 0.00 8.39 13.66
C VAL A 824 0.70 7.12 13.23
N GLY A 825 0.15 5.94 13.52
CA GLY A 825 0.84 4.71 13.13
C GLY A 825 0.42 3.47 13.90
N ASN A 826 0.96 2.34 13.44
CA ASN A 826 0.87 1.04 14.10
C ASN A 826 2.28 0.49 14.38
N PRO A 827 2.92 0.92 15.48
CA PRO A 827 4.25 0.44 15.82
C PRO A 827 4.30 -1.08 16.09
N PRO A 828 5.45 -1.74 15.90
CA PRO A 828 5.60 -3.17 16.09
C PRO A 828 5.37 -3.62 17.53
N PHE A 829 4.78 -4.81 17.69
CA PHE A 829 4.51 -5.44 18.98
C PHE A 829 5.55 -6.51 19.27
N ALA A 830 6.33 -6.35 20.33
CA ALA A 830 7.34 -7.32 20.71
C ALA A 830 7.60 -7.29 22.21
N GLY A 831 7.35 -8.41 22.88
CA GLY A 831 7.77 -8.58 24.27
C GLY A 831 9.28 -8.78 24.38
N LYS A 832 9.81 -8.72 25.61
CA LYS A 832 11.25 -8.83 25.88
C LYS A 832 12.00 -9.94 25.14
N ASN A 833 11.49 -11.17 25.19
CA ASN A 833 12.18 -12.31 24.57
C ASN A 833 12.22 -12.14 23.05
N THR A 834 11.12 -11.66 22.46
CA THR A 834 11.02 -11.34 21.03
C THR A 834 12.00 -10.25 20.63
N ILE A 835 12.14 -9.19 21.44
CA ILE A 835 13.13 -8.13 21.22
C ILE A 835 14.56 -8.69 21.30
N ALA A 836 14.88 -9.42 22.36
CA ALA A 836 16.24 -9.96 22.57
C ALA A 836 16.65 -10.95 21.46
N GLU A 837 15.71 -11.76 20.98
CA GLU A 837 15.96 -12.70 19.88
C GLU A 837 16.01 -12.01 18.51
N GLY A 838 15.28 -10.92 18.31
CA GLY A 838 15.13 -10.25 17.00
C GLY A 838 16.02 -9.03 16.77
N SER A 839 16.78 -8.60 17.78
CA SER A 839 17.61 -7.39 17.74
C SER A 839 19.04 -7.67 18.23
N PRO A 840 19.99 -6.75 18.00
CA PRO A 840 21.37 -6.87 18.48
C PRO A 840 21.49 -6.97 20.01
N ASP A 841 22.60 -7.58 20.42
CA ASP A 841 23.03 -7.60 21.80
C ASP A 841 23.12 -6.18 22.37
N GLY A 842 22.55 -5.97 23.55
CA GLY A 842 22.56 -4.66 24.22
C GLY A 842 21.39 -3.72 23.88
N ILE A 843 20.49 -4.08 22.94
CA ILE A 843 19.33 -3.24 22.58
C ILE A 843 18.45 -2.86 23.78
N LEU A 844 18.24 -3.78 24.74
CA LEU A 844 17.44 -3.52 25.93
C LEU A 844 18.12 -2.53 26.87
N ASP A 845 19.45 -2.48 26.86
CA ASP A 845 20.19 -1.47 27.62
C ASP A 845 20.16 -0.11 26.91
N TRP A 846 20.19 -0.11 25.57
CA TRP A 846 20.00 1.10 24.78
C TRP A 846 18.65 1.74 25.10
N PHE A 847 17.59 0.94 25.11
CA PHE A 847 16.25 1.38 25.49
C PHE A 847 16.17 1.98 26.90
N LYS A 848 16.91 1.44 27.87
CA LYS A 848 17.00 2.03 29.22
C LYS A 848 17.76 3.35 29.23
N GLN A 849 18.77 3.50 28.38
CA GLN A 849 19.55 4.73 28.25
C GLN A 849 18.70 5.85 27.65
N ILE A 850 18.03 5.61 26.52
CA ILE A 850 17.21 6.63 25.85
C ILE A 850 15.88 6.90 26.58
N HIS A 851 15.36 5.92 27.32
CA HIS A 851 14.15 6.05 28.13
C HIS A 851 14.45 5.76 29.61
N PRO A 852 15.02 6.73 30.36
CA PRO A 852 15.27 6.58 31.79
C PRO A 852 14.02 6.14 32.54
N GLN A 853 14.15 5.27 33.54
CA GLN A 853 13.03 4.67 34.30
C GLN A 853 12.15 3.68 33.51
N SER A 854 12.51 3.32 32.27
CA SER A 854 11.88 2.21 31.56
C SER A 854 12.27 0.86 32.18
N HIS A 855 11.43 -0.14 31.95
CA HIS A 855 11.66 -1.50 32.41
C HIS A 855 12.05 -2.42 31.24
N GLY A 856 13.06 -3.27 31.42
CA GLY A 856 13.55 -4.15 30.35
C GLY A 856 12.59 -5.26 29.92
N ASN A 857 11.45 -5.42 30.59
CA ASN A 857 10.39 -6.35 30.18
C ASN A 857 9.25 -5.67 29.38
N ALA A 858 9.32 -4.35 29.18
CA ALA A 858 8.26 -3.63 28.47
C ALA A 858 8.15 -4.11 27.01
N ASP A 859 6.93 -4.07 26.49
CA ASP A 859 6.68 -4.25 25.06
C ASP A 859 7.31 -3.09 24.28
N LEU A 860 7.89 -3.40 23.11
CA LEU A 860 8.52 -2.46 22.19
C LEU A 860 7.64 -1.24 21.91
N VAL A 861 6.32 -1.45 21.81
CA VAL A 861 5.36 -0.36 21.54
C VAL A 861 5.40 0.76 22.59
N ALA A 862 5.71 0.45 23.86
CA ALA A 862 5.84 1.50 24.89
C ALA A 862 7.03 2.44 24.62
N HIS A 863 8.11 1.93 24.03
CA HIS A 863 9.26 2.74 23.63
C HIS A 863 8.89 3.65 22.46
N PHE A 864 8.11 3.18 21.48
CA PHE A 864 7.57 4.02 20.41
C PHE A 864 6.70 5.17 20.94
N PHE A 865 5.73 4.87 21.82
CA PHE A 865 4.89 5.89 22.44
C PHE A 865 5.73 6.99 23.12
N ARG A 866 6.75 6.58 23.87
CA ARG A 866 7.62 7.52 24.58
C ARG A 866 8.51 8.32 23.62
N ARG A 867 9.06 7.69 22.59
CA ARG A 867 9.89 8.34 21.57
C ARG A 867 9.08 9.37 20.78
N CYS A 868 7.88 9.03 20.31
CA CYS A 868 6.96 9.96 19.65
C CYS A 868 6.60 11.14 20.55
N PHE A 869 6.29 10.89 21.84
CA PHE A 869 5.99 11.97 22.78
C PHE A 869 7.16 12.93 23.00
N THR A 870 8.41 12.42 23.01
CA THR A 870 9.61 13.27 23.07
C THR A 870 9.68 14.19 21.85
N TRP A 871 9.43 13.67 20.66
CA TRP A 871 9.52 14.40 19.39
C TRP A 871 8.30 15.24 19.00
N LEU A 872 7.21 15.17 19.76
CA LEU A 872 6.10 16.11 19.60
C LEU A 872 6.50 17.53 20.01
N ARG A 873 6.06 18.53 19.25
CA ARG A 873 6.06 19.91 19.74
C ARG A 873 5.03 20.10 20.85
N GLN A 874 5.12 21.23 21.56
CA GLN A 874 4.11 21.56 22.57
C GLN A 874 2.73 21.72 21.92
N GLY A 875 1.72 21.07 22.51
CA GLY A 875 0.37 21.03 21.94
C GLY A 875 0.16 20.05 20.79
N GLY A 876 1.22 19.38 20.32
CA GLY A 876 1.14 18.29 19.34
C GLY A 876 0.48 17.03 19.89
N CYS A 877 0.01 16.16 19.01
CA CYS A 877 -0.81 14.99 19.35
C CYS A 877 -0.24 13.70 18.77
N LEU A 878 -0.60 12.55 19.32
CA LEU A 878 -0.33 11.26 18.70
C LEU A 878 -1.52 10.32 18.82
N GLY A 879 -1.69 9.48 17.80
CA GLY A 879 -2.70 8.44 17.72
C GLY A 879 -2.08 7.13 17.24
N LEU A 880 -1.79 6.24 18.18
CA LEU A 880 -1.06 5.01 17.90
C LEU A 880 -1.87 3.78 18.33
N ILE A 881 -1.69 2.71 17.57
CA ILE A 881 -2.17 1.37 17.92
C ILE A 881 -1.14 0.70 18.84
N ALA A 882 -1.61 -0.07 19.83
CA ALA A 882 -0.76 -0.82 20.74
C ALA A 882 -1.36 -2.17 21.15
N THR A 883 -0.53 -3.04 21.70
CA THR A 883 -1.02 -4.22 22.42
C THR A 883 -1.82 -3.81 23.66
N ASN A 884 -2.72 -4.69 24.10
CA ASN A 884 -3.47 -4.50 25.34
C ASN A 884 -2.58 -4.31 26.59
N THR A 885 -1.31 -4.71 26.52
CA THR A 885 -0.33 -4.54 27.60
C THR A 885 0.07 -3.07 27.80
N ILE A 886 -0.22 -2.17 26.85
CA ILE A 886 0.11 -0.73 26.97
C ILE A 886 -0.47 -0.08 28.24
N ALA A 887 -1.56 -0.64 28.77
CA ALA A 887 -2.23 -0.20 30.00
C ALA A 887 -1.87 -1.05 31.24
N GLN A 888 -0.92 -1.98 31.14
CA GLN A 888 -0.62 -3.00 32.14
C GLN A 888 0.88 -3.05 32.49
N GLY A 889 1.17 -3.40 33.75
CA GLY A 889 2.51 -3.75 34.25
C GLY A 889 3.65 -2.83 33.83
N ASP A 890 4.75 -3.45 33.41
CA ASP A 890 6.00 -2.81 33.02
C ASP A 890 5.87 -1.95 31.75
N THR A 891 5.02 -2.38 30.80
CA THR A 891 4.73 -1.67 29.55
C THR A 891 4.02 -0.34 29.84
N ARG A 892 2.99 -0.32 30.72
CA ARG A 892 2.35 0.93 31.16
C ARG A 892 3.32 1.87 31.83
N SER A 893 4.14 1.33 32.74
CA SER A 893 5.09 2.12 33.52
C SER A 893 6.11 2.80 32.63
N THR A 894 6.58 2.10 31.59
CA THR A 894 7.53 2.61 30.60
C THR A 894 6.92 3.63 29.65
N GLY A 895 5.67 3.41 29.22
CA GLY A 895 4.95 4.24 28.26
C GLY A 895 3.97 5.22 28.92
N LEU A 896 2.69 4.85 28.98
CA LEU A 896 1.58 5.76 29.31
C LEU A 896 1.72 6.45 30.67
N ARG A 897 2.14 5.72 31.73
CA ARG A 897 2.28 6.32 33.06
C ARG A 897 3.36 7.40 33.03
N TRP A 898 4.51 7.10 32.41
CA TRP A 898 5.58 8.08 32.28
C TRP A 898 5.10 9.31 31.51
N ILE A 899 4.44 9.12 30.36
CA ILE A 899 3.90 10.21 29.54
C ILE A 899 2.93 11.08 30.33
N CYS A 900 1.95 10.48 31.02
CA CYS A 900 0.98 11.22 31.82
C CYS A 900 1.63 12.03 32.95
N SER A 901 2.66 11.47 33.61
CA SER A 901 3.41 12.16 34.65
C SER A 901 4.36 13.25 34.12
N HIS A 902 4.61 13.30 32.81
CA HIS A 902 5.51 14.27 32.16
C HIS A 902 4.76 15.22 31.21
N GLY A 903 3.51 15.55 31.55
CA GLY A 903 2.72 16.56 30.86
C GLY A 903 1.93 16.06 29.66
N GLY A 904 1.81 14.74 29.47
CA GLY A 904 0.92 14.16 28.47
C GLY A 904 -0.52 14.01 28.97
N THR A 905 -1.50 14.31 28.12
CA THR A 905 -2.92 14.09 28.41
C THR A 905 -3.49 13.07 27.44
N ILE A 906 -4.04 11.96 27.96
CA ILE A 906 -4.83 11.03 27.14
C ILE A 906 -6.22 11.67 26.96
N TYR A 907 -6.57 11.97 25.71
CA TYR A 907 -7.85 12.59 25.40
C TYR A 907 -8.81 11.64 24.68
N ALA A 908 -8.31 10.56 24.08
CA ALA A 908 -9.18 9.47 23.68
C ALA A 908 -8.48 8.13 23.77
N ALA A 909 -9.25 7.07 24.05
CA ALA A 909 -8.74 5.73 23.99
C ALA A 909 -9.87 4.73 23.69
N ARG A 910 -9.54 3.71 22.91
CA ARG A 910 -10.34 2.48 22.79
C ARG A 910 -9.54 1.35 23.40
N LYS A 911 -10.00 0.83 24.53
CA LYS A 911 -9.25 -0.15 25.32
C LYS A 911 -9.19 -1.50 24.62
N ARG A 912 -10.27 -1.88 23.94
CA ARG A 912 -10.39 -3.16 23.22
C ARG A 912 -11.01 -2.91 21.85
N CYS A 913 -10.19 -2.89 20.81
CA CYS A 913 -10.61 -2.85 19.43
C CYS A 913 -10.29 -4.22 18.79
N ARG A 914 -11.28 -4.87 18.20
CA ARG A 914 -11.05 -6.09 17.40
C ARG A 914 -10.50 -5.67 16.04
N TRP A 915 -9.42 -6.31 15.61
CA TRP A 915 -8.89 -6.11 14.27
C TRP A 915 -9.92 -6.54 13.22
N PRO A 916 -10.21 -5.71 12.19
CA PRO A 916 -11.14 -6.08 11.13
C PRO A 916 -10.70 -7.32 10.33
N GLY A 917 -11.65 -8.10 9.82
CA GLY A 917 -11.37 -9.27 8.98
C GLY A 917 -11.05 -10.56 9.76
N LEU A 918 -10.22 -11.43 9.17
CA LEU A 918 -9.92 -12.78 9.69
C LEU A 918 -8.96 -12.79 10.89
N ALA A 919 -8.37 -11.64 11.25
CA ALA A 919 -7.40 -11.55 12.34
C ALA A 919 -8.07 -11.53 13.71
N ALA A 920 -7.84 -12.57 14.54
CA ALA A 920 -8.30 -12.63 15.92
C ALA A 920 -7.42 -11.83 16.90
N VAL A 921 -7.06 -10.57 16.55
CA VAL A 921 -6.21 -9.71 17.37
C VAL A 921 -7.06 -8.64 18.04
N VAL A 922 -6.84 -8.41 19.35
CA VAL A 922 -7.45 -7.31 20.09
C VAL A 922 -6.36 -6.31 20.44
N VAL A 923 -6.50 -5.09 19.93
CA VAL A 923 -5.57 -3.99 20.14
C VAL A 923 -6.18 -2.91 21.01
N SER A 924 -5.34 -2.02 21.53
CA SER A 924 -5.75 -0.76 22.12
C SER A 924 -5.37 0.37 21.17
N VAL A 925 -6.23 1.38 21.06
CA VAL A 925 -5.95 2.62 20.31
C VAL A 925 -5.89 3.74 21.32
N VAL A 926 -4.80 4.51 21.34
CA VAL A 926 -4.60 5.55 22.35
C VAL A 926 -4.20 6.85 21.68
N GLN A 927 -4.92 7.91 22.07
CA GLN A 927 -4.77 9.27 21.57
C GLN A 927 -4.28 10.17 22.70
N LEU A 928 -3.15 10.82 22.47
CA LEU A 928 -2.37 11.56 23.46
C LEU A 928 -2.05 12.95 22.94
N ARG A 929 -2.02 13.93 23.83
CA ARG A 929 -1.56 15.29 23.54
C ARG A 929 -0.42 15.68 24.48
N LYS A 930 0.60 16.36 23.96
CA LYS A 930 1.65 17.00 24.75
C LYS A 930 1.12 18.33 25.31
N GLY A 931 0.89 18.36 26.62
CA GLY A 931 0.26 19.46 27.33
C GLY A 931 -1.21 19.20 27.72
N PRO A 932 -1.83 20.15 28.46
CA PRO A 932 -3.15 19.99 29.06
C PRO A 932 -4.29 20.16 28.05
N TYR A 933 -5.22 19.21 27.97
CA TYR A 933 -6.37 19.25 27.05
C TYR A 933 -7.70 19.52 27.77
N GLN A 934 -8.44 20.53 27.29
CA GLN A 934 -9.71 21.00 27.86
C GLN A 934 -10.94 20.56 27.06
N GLY A 935 -10.76 19.97 25.87
CA GLY A 935 -11.87 19.47 25.05
C GLY A 935 -12.47 18.17 25.60
N CYS A 936 -13.41 17.60 24.85
CA CYS A 936 -14.10 16.37 25.25
C CYS A 936 -13.15 15.17 25.23
N LYS A 937 -13.05 14.44 26.35
CA LYS A 937 -12.25 13.22 26.44
C LYS A 937 -13.13 12.00 26.24
N LEU A 938 -12.71 11.07 25.38
CA LEU A 938 -13.51 9.91 24.99
C LEU A 938 -12.85 8.58 25.37
N LEU A 939 -13.48 7.78 26.23
CA LEU A 939 -13.05 6.42 26.53
C LEU A 939 -14.08 5.44 25.96
N ASP A 940 -13.65 4.57 25.04
CA ASP A 940 -14.51 3.62 24.33
C ASP A 940 -15.74 4.31 23.68
N GLY A 941 -15.53 5.53 23.17
CA GLY A 941 -16.56 6.36 22.56
C GLY A 941 -17.47 7.12 23.54
N GLN A 942 -17.25 6.98 24.86
CA GLN A 942 -18.05 7.65 25.89
C GLN A 942 -17.31 8.85 26.49
N PRO A 943 -18.00 9.98 26.73
CA PRO A 943 -17.39 11.16 27.35
C PRO A 943 -17.01 10.89 28.80
N VAL A 944 -15.80 11.27 29.19
CA VAL A 944 -15.25 11.13 30.55
C VAL A 944 -14.49 12.39 30.97
N ASN A 945 -14.35 12.61 32.29
CA ASN A 945 -13.63 13.79 32.81
C ASN A 945 -12.10 13.70 32.62
N GLY A 946 -11.57 12.48 32.58
CA GLY A 946 -10.14 12.17 32.53
C GLY A 946 -9.92 10.72 32.15
N ILE A 947 -8.75 10.42 31.57
CA ILE A 947 -8.35 9.06 31.19
C ILE A 947 -6.97 8.78 31.80
N SER A 948 -6.91 7.79 32.67
CA SER A 948 -5.70 7.39 33.37
C SER A 948 -4.78 6.54 32.49
N ALA A 949 -3.56 6.28 32.96
CA ALA A 949 -2.61 5.39 32.28
C ALA A 949 -3.10 3.92 32.23
N PHE A 950 -4.13 3.57 33.01
CA PHE A 950 -4.82 2.26 32.96
C PHE A 950 -5.88 2.16 31.87
N LEU A 951 -6.09 3.25 31.11
CA LEU A 951 -7.22 3.43 30.21
C LEU A 951 -8.55 3.22 30.95
N PHE A 952 -8.66 3.87 32.10
CA PHE A 952 -9.88 3.95 32.92
C PHE A 952 -10.25 5.40 33.17
N PRO A 953 -11.54 5.69 33.44
CA PRO A 953 -11.96 7.04 33.81
C PRO A 953 -11.22 7.54 35.06
N GLY A 954 -10.75 8.79 35.00
CA GLY A 954 -10.05 9.48 36.09
C GLY A 954 -8.57 9.75 35.79
N ASP A 955 -7.89 10.42 36.71
CA ASP A 955 -6.52 10.94 36.53
C ASP A 955 -5.49 10.25 37.44
N ASN A 956 -5.82 9.07 37.99
CA ASN A 956 -4.88 8.32 38.82
C ASN A 956 -4.01 7.40 37.96
N HIS A 957 -2.77 7.80 37.73
CA HIS A 957 -1.78 7.04 36.95
C HIS A 957 -0.94 6.09 37.81
N GLU A 958 -1.03 6.20 39.14
CA GLU A 958 -0.16 5.47 40.07
C GLU A 958 -0.64 4.05 40.32
N ASP A 959 0.35 3.17 40.56
CA ASP A 959 0.09 1.77 40.86
C ASP A 959 -0.65 1.64 42.19
N PRO A 960 -1.59 0.66 42.31
CA PRO A 960 -2.24 0.37 43.58
C PRO A 960 -1.19 0.05 44.65
N ARG A 961 -1.28 0.73 45.80
CA ARG A 961 -0.36 0.47 46.92
C ARG A 961 -0.66 -0.88 47.55
N GLN A 962 0.38 -1.62 47.93
CA GLN A 962 0.22 -2.82 48.74
C GLN A 962 -0.43 -2.47 50.08
N LEU A 963 -1.50 -3.17 50.45
CA LEU A 963 -2.13 -3.01 51.75
C LEU A 963 -1.12 -3.36 52.85
N ALA A 964 -1.02 -2.52 53.89
CA ALA A 964 -0.09 -2.73 55.01
C ALA A 964 -0.27 -4.11 55.68
N ALA A 965 -1.50 -4.62 55.70
CA ALA A 965 -1.83 -5.95 56.23
C ALA A 965 -1.15 -7.11 55.47
N ASN A 966 -0.69 -6.89 54.25
CA ASN A 966 -0.04 -7.88 53.40
C ASN A 966 1.50 -7.75 53.39
N ALA A 967 2.07 -6.76 54.08
CA ALA A 967 3.52 -6.61 54.20
C ALA A 967 4.13 -7.80 54.96
N GLY A 968 5.14 -8.44 54.37
CA GLY A 968 5.83 -9.60 54.98
C GLY A 968 5.03 -10.91 55.01
N ARG A 969 3.79 -10.93 54.47
CA ARG A 969 2.96 -12.15 54.38
C ARG A 969 2.98 -12.83 53.01
N SER A 970 3.32 -12.09 51.96
CA SER A 970 3.54 -12.62 50.62
C SER A 970 4.72 -11.91 49.97
N PHE A 971 5.60 -12.66 49.28
CA PHE A 971 6.76 -12.13 48.55
C PHE A 971 6.34 -11.29 47.33
N GLN A 972 5.21 -11.65 46.73
CA GLN A 972 4.54 -10.94 45.65
C GLN A 972 3.05 -10.91 46.00
N GLY A 973 2.37 -9.77 45.85
CA GLY A 973 0.91 -9.72 46.02
C GLY A 973 0.19 -10.60 44.97
N SER A 974 -1.14 -10.54 44.90
CA SER A 974 -1.85 -11.15 43.78
C SER A 974 -1.36 -10.54 42.47
N ILE A 975 -0.70 -11.34 41.63
CA ILE A 975 -0.49 -10.98 40.23
C ILE A 975 -1.86 -11.05 39.58
N VAL A 976 -2.45 -9.89 39.31
CA VAL A 976 -3.66 -9.79 38.51
C VAL A 976 -3.24 -10.06 37.06
N LEU A 977 -3.16 -11.33 36.70
CA LEU A 977 -3.13 -11.76 35.32
C LEU A 977 -4.56 -11.53 34.80
N GLY A 978 -4.69 -10.59 33.86
CA GLY A 978 -5.98 -10.07 33.39
C GLY A 978 -6.95 -11.11 32.87
#